data_AF-A0A8C7L9B2-F1
#
_entry.id   AF-A0A8C7L9B2-F1
#
_cell.length_a   1.000
_cell.length_b   1.000
_cell.length_c   1.000
_cell.angle_alpha   90.00
_cell.angle_beta   90.00
_cell.angle_gamma   90.00
#
_symmetry.space_group_name_H-M   'P 1'
#
loop_
_entity.id
_entity.type
_entity.pdbx_description
1 polymer ?
#
loop_
_entity_poly.entity_id
_entity_poly.type
_entity_poly.pdbx_seq_one_letter_code
_entity_poly.pdbx_strand_id
1 'polypeptide(L)'
;MAAPSAEQQNGQSDESDLQSPISIKYEDSETESGEGALPDYVVELIEKEIGVDLKSLKKVSALLEKLTAENKLLEEQVLTVSSSVPLRVSAALSAAEESRVSLEGLLQRERVLSNTLIQHLQGAQPWADSLGRTLEQLDNTEKHMKYLQCLSRIEELSDSIQQCLITNSIWEAVVAVGSMASLDVGLKQSGCSHLQAFLRETLCFWHKIIKDRLAGDFEELLIQLHWPFISPPTQSLSPPANAQELHSQLELLVAQLLSLQTSDDLISETSVSRVGLPPTTPLSLPVQIMLLPLSKRFRYHFTGNRQTNSLNKPEWFLTQVLMWMGNSSNFMEEKIQPILDRNGANVNAKVELCRGLLTLAQEKLALDAPRLLYDDSLFCHLVDEILQFERELRTTHSYPSTLPGVLHVLLEEVVLQKWLTVERKMAIEKVDAMLSAEGAWSSQYKDISDMDELKAPDCAETFMTLLLVITDRYRALPCPRAQLRFLALQRELVDDFRIRLTQVMKEESRNPLGSRYCAILNAANYISTVLGDWGDNVFFLQLQQSAVALGEEELLGPLGVTESGRLASLEGSLFEGLLGLLERLRGDMLGRLLEAVMRDVQKKAQPYCRDRWLSLPSQCDQATMSLSSLACPLMLCLRDHLLQLQQMLCLPLFQMGWQDLAERLDLFLYQNVILYNHFNEGGAAQLQFDMTRNLFPLFGHYCKRPENFFKHVKEACVILCLNVGSALLLRDVLRQQPSPTSALNELGVYRLAPCDVLILLNLRASWPGK
;
A
#
# COMPACT_ATOMS: atom_id res chain seq x y z
N MET A 1 30.59 -52.00 -11.99
CA MET A 1 29.61 -52.90 -12.65
C MET A 1 28.90 -52.11 -13.74
N ALA A 2 28.03 -52.73 -14.54
CA ALA A 2 27.46 -52.12 -15.74
C ALA A 2 26.40 -51.03 -15.46
N ALA A 3 26.07 -50.28 -16.51
CA ALA A 3 24.94 -49.35 -16.66
C ALA A 3 23.61 -50.15 -16.89
N PRO A 4 22.45 -49.61 -17.38
CA PRO A 4 22.14 -48.26 -17.90
C PRO A 4 20.73 -47.72 -17.53
N SER A 5 20.16 -46.83 -18.37
CA SER A 5 18.73 -46.43 -18.52
C SER A 5 18.26 -45.24 -17.67
N ALA A 6 17.35 -44.35 -18.12
CA ALA A 6 16.91 -43.95 -19.48
C ALA A 6 16.02 -42.67 -19.41
N GLU A 7 15.92 -41.91 -20.53
CA GLU A 7 14.73 -41.18 -21.05
C GLU A 7 13.97 -40.12 -20.18
N GLN A 8 13.19 -39.15 -20.69
CA GLN A 8 12.55 -38.93 -22.01
C GLN A 8 12.14 -37.45 -22.26
N GLN A 9 12.16 -36.96 -23.53
CA GLN A 9 11.33 -35.87 -24.16
C GLN A 9 11.36 -34.42 -23.58
N ASN A 10 11.09 -33.31 -24.30
CA ASN A 10 10.80 -32.96 -25.72
C ASN A 10 11.14 -31.44 -25.93
N GLY A 11 11.01 -30.74 -27.08
CA GLY A 11 10.56 -31.03 -28.46
C GLY A 11 10.31 -29.72 -29.27
N GLN A 12 10.07 -29.81 -30.61
CA GLN A 12 9.78 -28.74 -31.61
C GLN A 12 10.96 -27.76 -31.93
N SER A 13 11.42 -27.47 -33.17
CA SER A 13 10.91 -27.44 -34.58
C SER A 13 10.26 -26.08 -34.96
N ASP A 14 10.33 -25.49 -36.18
CA ASP A 14 10.32 -25.92 -37.62
C ASP A 14 11.20 -24.92 -38.49
N GLU A 15 11.53 -24.98 -39.80
CA GLU A 15 11.66 -25.98 -40.92
C GLU A 15 12.28 -25.25 -42.19
N SER A 16 12.24 -25.84 -43.40
CA SER A 16 12.40 -25.30 -44.80
C SER A 16 13.71 -25.48 -45.64
N ASP A 17 13.52 -25.84 -46.93
CA ASP A 17 14.46 -26.33 -47.96
C ASP A 17 14.46 -25.50 -49.27
N LEU A 18 15.38 -25.76 -50.24
CA LEU A 18 15.09 -26.04 -51.68
C LEU A 18 16.33 -26.23 -52.61
N GLN A 19 16.13 -26.79 -53.82
CA GLN A 19 17.18 -27.17 -54.80
C GLN A 19 16.78 -27.08 -56.30
N SER A 20 17.78 -26.83 -57.18
CA SER A 20 17.91 -27.34 -58.58
C SER A 20 17.25 -26.54 -59.78
N PRO A 21 17.39 -26.91 -61.09
CA PRO A 21 17.92 -25.99 -62.13
C PRO A 21 17.20 -25.94 -63.52
N ILE A 22 17.69 -25.14 -64.50
CA ILE A 22 17.19 -25.05 -65.91
C ILE A 22 18.35 -24.92 -66.94
N SER A 23 18.11 -25.27 -68.21
CA SER A 23 19.09 -25.35 -69.34
C SER A 23 18.51 -24.81 -70.69
N ILE A 24 19.35 -24.37 -71.64
CA ILE A 24 18.97 -23.83 -72.98
C ILE A 24 19.98 -24.27 -74.09
N LYS A 25 19.49 -24.45 -75.34
CA LYS A 25 20.21 -24.78 -76.60
C LYS A 25 20.17 -23.62 -77.63
N TYR A 26 21.02 -23.66 -78.67
CA TYR A 26 20.75 -23.09 -80.01
C TYR A 26 21.39 -23.91 -81.16
N GLU A 27 21.00 -23.64 -82.42
CA GLU A 27 21.29 -24.42 -83.65
C GLU A 27 21.24 -23.48 -84.91
N ASP A 28 21.80 -23.89 -86.06
CA ASP A 28 22.24 -23.00 -87.18
C ASP A 28 21.20 -22.66 -88.30
N SER A 29 21.55 -21.73 -89.21
CA SER A 29 21.12 -21.72 -90.63
C SER A 29 21.97 -20.77 -91.54
N GLU A 30 22.08 -21.08 -92.83
CA GLU A 30 22.90 -20.39 -93.87
C GLU A 30 22.04 -19.83 -95.04
N THR A 31 22.60 -19.01 -95.94
CA THR A 31 22.20 -18.96 -97.39
C THR A 31 23.17 -18.22 -98.33
N GLU A 32 23.15 -18.59 -99.61
CA GLU A 32 23.88 -18.07 -100.79
C GLU A 32 23.06 -16.98 -101.57
N SER A 33 23.28 -16.68 -102.86
CA SER A 33 24.37 -15.91 -103.55
C SER A 33 23.85 -15.44 -104.95
N GLY A 34 24.57 -14.62 -105.72
CA GLY A 34 24.28 -14.41 -107.17
C GLY A 34 24.57 -13.01 -107.76
N GLU A 35 24.88 -12.96 -109.07
CA GLU A 35 25.24 -11.75 -109.84
C GLU A 35 24.32 -11.53 -111.07
N GLY A 36 24.35 -10.33 -111.67
CA GLY A 36 24.14 -10.18 -113.13
C GLY A 36 23.36 -8.95 -113.64
N ALA A 37 23.91 -8.31 -114.68
CA ALA A 37 23.34 -7.25 -115.54
C ALA A 37 23.01 -5.88 -114.90
N LEU A 38 23.34 -4.80 -115.63
CA LEU A 38 23.10 -3.41 -115.22
C LEU A 38 21.71 -2.93 -115.73
N PRO A 39 20.77 -2.49 -114.85
CA PRO A 39 19.40 -2.16 -115.27
C PRO A 39 19.24 -0.89 -116.10
N ASP A 40 18.20 -0.88 -116.95
CA ASP A 40 17.91 0.16 -117.97
C ASP A 40 17.78 1.60 -117.43
N TYR A 41 17.47 1.76 -116.14
CA TYR A 41 17.42 3.05 -115.43
C TYR A 41 18.65 3.95 -115.71
N VAL A 42 19.85 3.37 -115.80
CA VAL A 42 21.08 4.14 -116.03
C VAL A 42 21.08 4.78 -117.43
N VAL A 43 20.48 4.11 -118.42
CA VAL A 43 20.33 4.62 -119.79
C VAL A 43 19.26 5.71 -119.84
N GLU A 44 18.11 5.46 -119.20
CA GLU A 44 16.99 6.42 -119.14
C GLU A 44 17.39 7.75 -118.48
N LEU A 45 18.20 7.70 -117.42
CA LEU A 45 18.75 8.89 -116.76
C LEU A 45 19.67 9.70 -117.69
N ILE A 46 20.50 9.01 -118.48
CA ILE A 46 21.44 9.63 -119.43
C ILE A 46 20.68 10.33 -120.56
N GLU A 47 19.70 9.67 -121.19
CA GLU A 47 18.91 10.28 -122.27
C GLU A 47 18.15 11.53 -121.79
N LYS A 48 17.51 11.43 -120.62
CA LYS A 48 16.63 12.48 -120.07
C LYS A 48 17.34 13.80 -119.79
N GLU A 49 18.55 13.76 -119.25
CA GLU A 49 19.29 14.98 -118.92
C GLU A 49 20.14 15.49 -120.09
N ILE A 50 20.82 14.61 -120.82
CA ILE A 50 21.86 15.02 -121.77
C ILE A 50 21.25 15.31 -123.15
N GLY A 51 20.21 14.58 -123.56
CA GLY A 51 19.48 14.80 -124.82
C GLY A 51 20.29 14.50 -126.09
N VAL A 52 19.60 14.50 -127.23
CA VAL A 52 20.15 14.06 -128.53
C VAL A 52 20.93 15.17 -129.28
N ASP A 53 21.06 16.38 -128.72
CA ASP A 53 21.86 17.46 -129.31
C ASP A 53 23.30 17.44 -128.77
N LEU A 54 24.28 17.38 -129.67
CA LEU A 54 25.71 17.45 -129.35
C LEU A 54 26.11 18.71 -128.55
N LYS A 55 25.29 19.75 -128.50
CA LYS A 55 25.53 20.95 -127.68
C LYS A 55 25.18 20.79 -126.19
N SER A 56 24.28 19.87 -125.81
CA SER A 56 23.90 19.66 -124.40
C SER A 56 24.84 18.72 -123.63
N LEU A 57 25.87 18.17 -124.29
CA LEU A 57 27.01 17.45 -123.67
C LEU A 57 27.67 18.19 -122.48
N LYS A 58 27.57 19.53 -122.43
CA LYS A 58 28.03 20.33 -121.28
C LYS A 58 27.30 20.04 -119.96
N LYS A 59 26.15 19.36 -119.97
CA LYS A 59 25.45 18.93 -118.76
C LYS A 59 26.11 17.72 -118.07
N VAL A 60 26.80 16.87 -118.84
CA VAL A 60 27.37 15.59 -118.33
C VAL A 60 28.30 15.83 -117.14
N SER A 61 29.17 16.85 -117.23
CA SER A 61 30.15 17.13 -116.17
C SER A 61 29.48 17.54 -114.86
N ALA A 62 28.45 18.39 -114.89
CA ALA A 62 27.74 18.83 -113.68
C ALA A 62 26.99 17.68 -112.99
N LEU A 63 26.44 16.74 -113.77
CA LEU A 63 25.73 15.57 -113.23
C LEU A 63 26.72 14.55 -112.66
N LEU A 64 27.87 14.35 -113.32
CA LEU A 64 28.98 13.53 -112.82
C LEU A 64 29.59 14.10 -111.53
N GLU A 65 29.80 15.41 -111.45
CA GLU A 65 30.27 16.10 -110.25
C GLU A 65 29.29 15.93 -109.08
N LYS A 66 27.97 16.06 -109.32
CA LYS A 66 26.97 15.82 -108.26
C LYS A 66 27.01 14.38 -107.74
N LEU A 67 26.94 13.39 -108.63
CA LEU A 67 26.93 11.98 -108.21
C LEU A 67 28.23 11.55 -107.53
N THR A 68 29.39 12.04 -108.00
CA THR A 68 30.68 11.75 -107.34
C THR A 68 30.85 12.46 -105.99
N ALA A 69 30.19 13.61 -105.76
CA ALA A 69 30.13 14.24 -104.44
C ALA A 69 29.23 13.46 -103.47
N GLU A 70 28.04 13.02 -103.91
CA GLU A 70 27.12 12.22 -103.08
C GLU A 70 27.73 10.85 -102.71
N ASN A 71 28.42 10.18 -103.65
CA ASN A 71 29.07 8.91 -103.38
C ASN A 71 30.21 9.04 -102.36
N LYS A 72 31.07 10.08 -102.50
CA LYS A 72 32.16 10.34 -101.54
C LYS A 72 31.67 10.57 -100.12
N LEU A 73 30.56 11.30 -99.94
CA LEU A 73 30.01 11.55 -98.61
C LEU A 73 29.55 10.25 -97.92
N LEU A 74 28.98 9.32 -98.68
CA LEU A 74 28.59 8.00 -98.19
C LEU A 74 29.81 7.11 -97.92
N GLU A 75 30.82 7.11 -98.80
CA GLU A 75 32.08 6.39 -98.59
C GLU A 75 32.81 6.86 -97.32
N GLU A 76 32.92 8.17 -97.08
CA GLU A 76 33.55 8.71 -95.85
C GLU A 76 32.80 8.33 -94.58
N GLN A 77 31.45 8.31 -94.60
CA GLN A 77 30.64 7.88 -93.45
C GLN A 77 30.79 6.37 -93.17
N VAL A 78 30.79 5.53 -94.21
CA VAL A 78 30.98 4.08 -94.06
C VAL A 78 32.40 3.75 -93.60
N LEU A 79 33.43 4.44 -94.12
CA LEU A 79 34.83 4.24 -93.71
C LEU A 79 35.09 4.66 -92.25
N THR A 80 34.48 5.75 -91.77
CA THR A 80 34.69 6.22 -90.39
C THR A 80 33.97 5.35 -89.35
N VAL A 81 32.81 4.77 -89.67
CA VAL A 81 32.12 3.81 -88.78
C VAL A 81 32.78 2.43 -88.82
N SER A 82 33.10 1.91 -90.01
CA SER A 82 33.69 0.56 -90.16
C SER A 82 35.11 0.43 -89.60
N SER A 83 35.90 1.51 -89.58
CA SER A 83 37.25 1.48 -88.98
C SER A 83 37.24 1.61 -87.45
N SER A 84 36.29 2.34 -86.87
CA SER A 84 36.32 2.70 -85.44
C SER A 84 35.70 1.66 -84.51
N VAL A 85 34.69 0.90 -84.97
CA VAL A 85 34.03 -0.14 -84.15
C VAL A 85 34.94 -1.36 -83.91
N PRO A 86 35.59 -1.98 -84.91
CA PRO A 86 36.43 -3.16 -84.67
C PRO A 86 37.62 -2.88 -83.75
N LEU A 87 38.25 -1.69 -83.90
CA LEU A 87 39.38 -1.28 -83.05
C LEU A 87 38.96 -1.08 -81.59
N ARG A 88 37.76 -0.56 -81.33
CA ARG A 88 37.23 -0.44 -79.95
C ARG A 88 36.90 -1.80 -79.36
N VAL A 89 36.30 -2.71 -80.14
CA VAL A 89 36.01 -4.08 -79.68
C VAL A 89 37.30 -4.86 -79.44
N SER A 90 38.30 -4.79 -80.32
CA SER A 90 39.58 -5.51 -80.13
C SER A 90 40.39 -4.95 -78.96
N ALA A 91 40.38 -3.63 -78.75
CA ALA A 91 41.03 -3.01 -77.59
C ALA A 91 40.32 -3.33 -76.27
N ALA A 92 38.98 -3.41 -76.27
CA ALA A 92 38.21 -3.88 -75.11
C ALA A 92 38.48 -5.37 -74.84
N LEU A 93 38.58 -6.20 -75.88
CA LEU A 93 38.91 -7.62 -75.75
C LEU A 93 40.34 -7.80 -75.22
N SER A 94 41.34 -7.09 -75.77
CA SER A 94 42.72 -7.19 -75.28
C SER A 94 42.86 -6.68 -73.84
N ALA A 95 42.17 -5.60 -73.47
CA ALA A 95 42.14 -5.11 -72.09
C ALA A 95 41.44 -6.09 -71.13
N ALA A 96 40.39 -6.79 -71.58
CA ALA A 96 39.74 -7.84 -70.80
C ALA A 96 40.64 -9.09 -70.65
N GLU A 97 41.36 -9.47 -71.71
CA GLU A 97 42.30 -10.60 -71.71
C GLU A 97 43.53 -10.32 -70.83
N GLU A 98 44.09 -9.11 -70.93
CA GLU A 98 45.17 -8.62 -70.07
C GLU A 98 44.72 -8.48 -68.61
N SER A 99 43.47 -8.06 -68.37
CA SER A 99 42.85 -8.08 -67.04
C SER A 99 42.64 -9.50 -66.51
N ARG A 100 42.27 -10.48 -67.36
CA ARG A 100 42.15 -11.90 -66.97
C ARG A 100 43.51 -12.47 -66.58
N VAL A 101 44.55 -12.23 -67.37
CA VAL A 101 45.93 -12.64 -67.06
C VAL A 101 46.44 -11.96 -65.79
N SER A 102 46.12 -10.68 -65.57
CA SER A 102 46.43 -9.98 -64.31
C SER A 102 45.67 -10.57 -63.11
N LEU A 103 44.39 -10.92 -63.27
CA LEU A 103 43.58 -11.55 -62.23
C LEU A 103 44.09 -12.95 -61.89
N GLU A 104 44.45 -13.76 -62.89
CA GLU A 104 45.07 -15.08 -62.69
C GLU A 104 46.44 -14.95 -62.01
N GLY A 105 47.24 -13.94 -62.37
CA GLY A 105 48.48 -13.60 -61.67
C GLY A 105 48.28 -13.17 -60.22
N LEU A 106 47.19 -12.46 -59.91
CA LEU A 106 46.82 -12.06 -58.55
C LEU A 106 46.30 -13.26 -57.73
N LEU A 107 45.40 -14.09 -58.29
CA LEU A 107 44.91 -15.31 -57.65
C LEU A 107 46.03 -16.32 -57.41
N GLN A 108 47.01 -16.42 -58.31
CA GLN A 108 48.18 -17.28 -58.12
C GLN A 108 49.13 -16.70 -57.06
N ARG A 109 49.31 -15.37 -56.99
CA ARG A 109 50.03 -14.73 -55.87
C ARG A 109 49.30 -14.94 -54.54
N GLU A 110 47.99 -14.80 -54.50
CA GLU A 110 47.15 -15.05 -53.32
C GLU A 110 47.31 -16.49 -52.82
N ARG A 111 47.20 -17.49 -53.70
CA ARG A 111 47.45 -18.90 -53.35
C ARG A 111 48.86 -19.13 -52.80
N VAL A 112 49.88 -18.53 -53.41
CA VAL A 112 51.26 -18.64 -52.92
C VAL A 112 51.42 -17.97 -51.55
N LEU A 113 50.87 -16.77 -51.35
CA LEU A 113 50.89 -16.06 -50.07
C LEU A 113 50.13 -16.82 -48.99
N SER A 114 48.94 -17.34 -49.30
CA SER A 114 48.11 -18.14 -48.39
C SER A 114 48.82 -19.45 -48.00
N ASN A 115 49.38 -20.18 -48.97
CA ASN A 115 50.18 -21.38 -48.70
C ASN A 115 51.43 -21.07 -47.86
N THR A 116 52.11 -19.95 -48.14
CA THR A 116 53.28 -19.49 -47.36
C THR A 116 52.88 -19.09 -45.94
N LEU A 117 51.74 -18.43 -45.76
CA LEU A 117 51.19 -18.04 -44.46
C LEU A 117 50.74 -19.27 -43.66
N ILE A 118 50.09 -20.25 -44.30
CA ILE A 118 49.75 -21.55 -43.71
C ILE A 118 51.01 -22.30 -43.29
N GLN A 119 52.07 -22.34 -44.13
CA GLN A 119 53.35 -22.95 -43.77
C GLN A 119 54.03 -22.22 -42.60
N HIS A 120 54.00 -20.88 -42.56
CA HIS A 120 54.50 -20.11 -41.42
C HIS A 120 53.70 -20.35 -40.14
N LEU A 121 52.37 -20.44 -40.22
CA LEU A 121 51.51 -20.78 -39.08
C LEU A 121 51.77 -22.21 -38.60
N GLN A 122 51.87 -23.20 -39.50
CA GLN A 122 52.20 -24.59 -39.16
C GLN A 122 53.61 -24.73 -38.58
N GLY A 123 54.58 -23.93 -39.03
CA GLY A 123 55.94 -23.86 -38.47
C GLY A 123 56.01 -23.12 -37.13
N ALA A 124 55.15 -22.13 -36.92
CA ALA A 124 55.04 -21.39 -35.65
C ALA A 124 54.23 -22.16 -34.59
N GLN A 125 53.25 -22.98 -34.98
CA GLN A 125 52.41 -23.77 -34.08
C GLN A 125 53.20 -24.57 -33.04
N PRO A 126 54.21 -25.41 -33.37
CA PRO A 126 54.96 -26.14 -32.36
C PRO A 126 55.78 -25.24 -31.42
N TRP A 127 56.14 -24.02 -31.84
CA TRP A 127 56.76 -23.02 -30.96
C TRP A 127 55.71 -22.36 -30.05
N ALA A 128 54.53 -22.04 -30.56
CA ALA A 128 53.40 -21.55 -29.77
C ALA A 128 52.94 -22.59 -28.73
N ASP A 129 52.81 -23.87 -29.12
CA ASP A 129 52.49 -25.00 -28.24
C ASP A 129 53.60 -25.24 -27.20
N SER A 130 54.86 -24.98 -27.55
CA SER A 130 55.98 -25.05 -26.60
C SER A 130 55.95 -23.87 -25.63
N LEU A 131 55.70 -22.66 -26.12
CA LEU A 131 55.61 -21.45 -25.29
C LEU A 131 54.41 -21.53 -24.34
N GLY A 132 53.25 -21.96 -24.82
CA GLY A 132 52.05 -22.24 -24.04
C GLY A 132 52.35 -23.20 -22.88
N ARG A 133 52.95 -24.37 -23.16
CA ARG A 133 53.37 -25.31 -22.11
C ARG A 133 54.37 -24.72 -21.12
N THR A 134 55.31 -23.87 -21.54
CA THR A 134 56.21 -23.18 -20.59
C THR A 134 55.49 -22.10 -19.77
N LEU A 135 54.47 -21.45 -20.31
CA LEU A 135 53.64 -20.48 -19.58
C LEU A 135 52.70 -21.18 -18.58
N GLU A 136 52.12 -22.32 -18.95
CA GLU A 136 51.38 -23.20 -18.03
C GLU A 136 52.27 -23.72 -16.90
N GLN A 137 53.51 -24.12 -17.21
CA GLN A 137 54.49 -24.52 -16.19
C GLN A 137 54.88 -23.35 -15.28
N LEU A 138 55.01 -22.14 -15.81
CA LEU A 138 55.30 -20.93 -15.04
C LEU A 138 54.14 -20.58 -14.10
N ASP A 139 52.92 -20.49 -14.63
CA ASP A 139 51.67 -20.21 -13.91
C ASP A 139 51.39 -21.26 -12.82
N ASN A 140 51.56 -22.54 -13.13
CA ASN A 140 51.44 -23.62 -12.13
C ASN A 140 52.52 -23.51 -11.05
N THR A 141 53.76 -23.16 -11.42
CA THR A 141 54.86 -22.93 -10.46
C THR A 141 54.59 -21.72 -9.56
N GLU A 142 54.06 -20.63 -10.12
CA GLU A 142 53.64 -19.47 -9.33
C GLU A 142 52.51 -19.83 -8.36
N LYS A 143 51.49 -20.59 -8.81
CA LYS A 143 50.41 -21.08 -7.93
C LYS A 143 50.94 -21.91 -6.75
N HIS A 144 51.88 -22.82 -7.00
CA HIS A 144 52.56 -23.58 -5.94
C HIS A 144 53.36 -22.68 -4.99
N MET A 145 54.08 -21.69 -5.54
CA MET A 145 54.83 -20.70 -4.74
C MET A 145 53.89 -19.86 -3.86
N LYS A 146 52.76 -19.37 -4.38
CA LYS A 146 51.76 -18.60 -3.62
C LYS A 146 51.12 -19.46 -2.52
N TYR A 147 50.83 -20.73 -2.80
CA TYR A 147 50.30 -21.68 -1.82
C TYR A 147 51.28 -21.89 -0.65
N LEU A 148 52.57 -22.12 -0.96
CA LEU A 148 53.62 -22.29 0.06
C LEU A 148 53.92 -20.99 0.83
N GLN A 149 53.91 -19.84 0.16
CA GLN A 149 54.01 -18.53 0.82
C GLN A 149 52.85 -18.30 1.80
N CYS A 150 51.64 -18.76 1.46
CA CYS A 150 50.50 -18.69 2.36
C CYS A 150 50.66 -19.62 3.56
N LEU A 151 51.11 -20.87 3.38
CA LEU A 151 51.37 -21.78 4.49
C LEU A 151 52.45 -21.22 5.44
N SER A 152 53.59 -20.78 4.91
CA SER A 152 54.64 -20.09 5.69
C SER A 152 54.05 -18.95 6.50
N ARG A 153 53.16 -18.15 5.91
CA ARG A 153 52.55 -17.01 6.62
C ARG A 153 51.59 -17.42 7.73
N ILE A 154 50.91 -18.56 7.60
CA ILE A 154 50.03 -19.11 8.65
C ILE A 154 50.89 -19.66 9.81
N GLU A 155 51.98 -20.36 9.49
CA GLU A 155 52.96 -20.86 10.46
C GLU A 155 53.66 -19.71 11.21
N GLU A 156 54.15 -18.68 10.50
CA GLU A 156 54.71 -17.45 11.08
C GLU A 156 53.75 -16.76 12.07
N LEU A 157 52.47 -16.65 11.71
CA LEU A 157 51.45 -16.05 12.59
C LEU A 157 51.14 -16.94 13.79
N SER A 158 51.09 -18.26 13.60
CA SER A 158 50.89 -19.25 14.67
C SER A 158 52.05 -19.23 15.68
N ASP A 159 53.29 -19.24 15.22
CA ASP A 159 54.49 -19.14 16.06
C ASP A 159 54.56 -17.79 16.80
N SER A 160 54.18 -16.70 16.12
CA SER A 160 54.09 -15.37 16.74
C SER A 160 53.04 -15.32 17.85
N ILE A 161 51.85 -15.90 17.64
CA ILE A 161 50.81 -16.02 18.67
C ILE A 161 51.33 -16.84 19.86
N GLN A 162 51.94 -18.00 19.60
CA GLN A 162 52.50 -18.86 20.64
C GLN A 162 53.59 -18.14 21.45
N GLN A 163 54.52 -17.44 20.79
CA GLN A 163 55.56 -16.68 21.45
C GLN A 163 54.97 -15.55 22.31
N CYS A 164 54.02 -14.78 21.78
CA CYS A 164 53.37 -13.70 22.51
C CYS A 164 52.60 -14.20 23.75
N LEU A 165 51.95 -15.36 23.66
CA LEU A 165 51.29 -16.00 24.81
C LEU A 165 52.29 -16.41 25.90
N ILE A 166 53.48 -16.91 25.51
CA ILE A 166 54.57 -17.27 26.44
C ILE A 166 55.20 -16.03 27.10
N THR A 167 55.37 -14.92 26.37
CA THR A 167 55.91 -13.66 26.91
C THR A 167 54.89 -12.80 27.66
N ASN A 168 53.65 -13.28 27.81
CA ASN A 168 52.51 -12.55 28.39
C ASN A 168 52.10 -11.29 27.61
N SER A 169 52.44 -11.24 26.32
CA SER A 169 52.16 -10.16 25.35
C SER A 169 50.78 -10.37 24.70
N ILE A 170 49.71 -10.25 25.51
CA ILE A 170 48.36 -10.64 25.08
C ILE A 170 47.81 -9.72 23.97
N TRP A 171 48.15 -8.42 23.99
CA TRP A 171 47.70 -7.48 22.95
C TRP A 171 48.25 -7.86 21.58
N GLU A 172 49.54 -8.18 21.52
CA GLU A 172 50.26 -8.61 20.33
C GLU A 172 49.71 -9.93 19.78
N ALA A 173 49.35 -10.87 20.67
CA ALA A 173 48.67 -12.12 20.29
C ALA A 173 47.29 -11.88 19.65
N VAL A 174 46.50 -10.94 20.18
CA VAL A 174 45.19 -10.55 19.60
C VAL A 174 45.37 -9.90 18.24
N VAL A 175 46.37 -9.03 18.06
CA VAL A 175 46.69 -8.40 16.76
C VAL A 175 47.15 -9.44 15.72
N ALA A 176 47.90 -10.46 16.14
CA ALA A 176 48.29 -11.56 15.27
C ALA A 176 47.10 -12.46 14.87
N VAL A 177 46.13 -12.70 15.76
CA VAL A 177 44.85 -13.36 15.42
C VAL A 177 44.03 -12.51 14.44
N GLY A 178 43.91 -11.20 14.65
CA GLY A 178 43.25 -10.30 13.71
C GLY A 178 43.92 -10.29 12.32
N SER A 179 45.25 -10.42 12.28
CA SER A 179 46.01 -10.59 11.04
C SER A 179 45.68 -11.91 10.35
N MET A 180 45.58 -13.02 11.10
CA MET A 180 45.19 -14.33 10.60
C MET A 180 43.73 -14.35 10.10
N ALA A 181 42.82 -13.65 10.78
CA ALA A 181 41.44 -13.45 10.33
C ALA A 181 41.34 -12.66 9.02
N SER A 182 42.18 -11.63 8.84
CA SER A 182 42.24 -10.88 7.57
C SER A 182 42.70 -11.74 6.38
N LEU A 183 43.58 -12.73 6.64
CA LEU A 183 44.03 -13.70 5.65
C LEU A 183 42.91 -14.69 5.27
N ASP A 184 42.10 -15.14 6.25
CA ASP A 184 40.93 -16.01 6.00
C ASP A 184 39.90 -15.31 5.10
N VAL A 185 39.59 -14.04 5.38
CA VAL A 185 38.72 -13.20 4.54
C VAL A 185 39.29 -13.03 3.13
N GLY A 186 40.58 -12.73 3.01
CA GLY A 186 41.26 -12.62 1.70
C GLY A 186 41.24 -13.92 0.90
N LEU A 187 41.19 -15.08 1.56
CA LEU A 187 41.14 -16.39 0.94
C LEU A 187 39.72 -16.91 0.66
N LYS A 188 38.64 -16.29 1.16
CA LYS A 188 37.24 -16.73 0.94
C LYS A 188 36.87 -16.91 -0.55
N GLN A 189 37.55 -16.24 -1.48
CA GLN A 189 37.31 -16.35 -2.93
C GLN A 189 38.20 -17.39 -3.65
N SER A 190 39.13 -18.05 -2.95
CA SER A 190 40.04 -19.03 -3.54
C SER A 190 39.38 -20.39 -3.79
N GLY A 191 39.90 -21.15 -4.76
CA GLY A 191 39.56 -22.56 -4.95
C GLY A 191 40.32 -23.52 -4.01
N CYS A 192 41.25 -23.03 -3.21
CA CYS A 192 42.13 -23.84 -2.35
C CYS A 192 41.44 -24.26 -1.04
N SER A 193 40.42 -25.12 -1.13
CA SER A 193 39.62 -25.60 0.01
C SER A 193 40.43 -26.16 1.18
N HIS A 194 41.50 -26.92 0.93
CA HIS A 194 42.35 -27.46 1.99
C HIS A 194 43.16 -26.38 2.73
N LEU A 195 43.60 -25.33 2.04
CA LEU A 195 44.33 -24.21 2.64
C LEU A 195 43.38 -23.32 3.47
N GLN A 196 42.17 -23.08 2.96
CA GLN A 196 41.09 -22.42 3.70
C GLN A 196 40.76 -23.21 4.97
N ALA A 197 40.52 -24.52 4.87
CA ALA A 197 40.20 -25.37 6.01
C ALA A 197 41.32 -25.35 7.08
N PHE A 198 42.59 -25.51 6.69
CA PHE A 198 43.73 -25.46 7.60
C PHE A 198 43.86 -24.10 8.32
N LEU A 199 43.75 -23.00 7.57
CA LEU A 199 43.75 -21.65 8.15
C LEU A 199 42.58 -21.46 9.13
N ARG A 200 41.38 -21.87 8.73
CA ARG A 200 40.15 -21.77 9.52
C ARG A 200 40.25 -22.57 10.82
N GLU A 201 40.82 -23.77 10.78
CA GLU A 201 41.07 -24.60 11.96
C GLU A 201 42.12 -23.97 12.89
N THR A 202 43.21 -23.43 12.33
CA THR A 202 44.27 -22.75 13.09
C THR A 202 43.76 -21.44 13.72
N LEU A 203 42.94 -20.69 13.00
CA LEU A 203 42.26 -19.49 13.49
C LEU A 203 41.30 -19.83 14.64
N CYS A 204 40.44 -20.84 14.47
CA CYS A 204 39.54 -21.33 15.52
C CYS A 204 40.30 -21.79 16.77
N PHE A 205 41.44 -22.46 16.61
CA PHE A 205 42.29 -22.92 17.72
C PHE A 205 42.86 -21.76 18.53
N TRP A 206 43.55 -20.81 17.88
CA TRP A 206 44.15 -19.67 18.58
C TRP A 206 43.11 -18.69 19.12
N HIS A 207 42.05 -18.40 18.35
CA HIS A 207 40.93 -17.57 18.80
C HIS A 207 40.31 -18.13 20.07
N LYS A 208 40.07 -19.44 20.14
CA LYS A 208 39.53 -20.08 21.35
C LYS A 208 40.47 -19.90 22.55
N ILE A 209 41.75 -20.19 22.40
CA ILE A 209 42.73 -20.08 23.50
C ILE A 209 42.77 -18.64 24.07
N ILE A 210 42.74 -17.64 23.19
CA ILE A 210 42.77 -16.23 23.59
C ILE A 210 41.42 -15.76 24.14
N LYS A 211 40.29 -16.20 23.57
CA LYS A 211 38.93 -15.92 24.08
C LYS A 211 38.70 -16.54 25.46
N ASP A 212 39.05 -17.82 25.66
CA ASP A 212 38.93 -18.52 26.95
C ASP A 212 39.79 -17.82 28.03
N ARG A 213 41.00 -17.36 27.67
CA ARG A 213 41.87 -16.61 28.58
C ARG A 213 41.32 -15.22 28.94
N LEU A 214 41.04 -14.38 27.93
CA LEU A 214 40.53 -13.03 28.14
C LEU A 214 39.17 -13.02 28.84
N ALA A 215 38.33 -14.03 28.62
CA ALA A 215 37.07 -14.20 29.34
C ALA A 215 37.30 -14.55 30.82
N GLY A 216 38.33 -15.33 31.17
CA GLY A 216 38.73 -15.57 32.56
C GLY A 216 39.22 -14.30 33.25
N ASP A 217 40.21 -13.63 32.64
CA ASP A 217 40.77 -12.36 33.13
C ASP A 217 39.67 -11.29 33.33
N PHE A 218 38.66 -11.27 32.43
CA PHE A 218 37.52 -10.35 32.50
C PHE A 218 36.41 -10.80 33.48
N GLU A 219 36.08 -12.09 33.62
CA GLU A 219 35.18 -12.56 34.69
C GLU A 219 35.76 -12.23 36.08
N GLU A 220 37.08 -12.35 36.30
CA GLU A 220 37.73 -11.95 37.57
C GLU A 220 37.67 -10.43 37.82
N LEU A 221 37.91 -9.61 36.80
CA LEU A 221 37.78 -8.14 36.93
C LEU A 221 36.33 -7.72 37.21
N LEU A 222 35.36 -8.34 36.53
CA LEU A 222 33.94 -8.08 36.73
C LEU A 222 33.50 -8.40 38.17
N ILE A 223 34.01 -9.48 38.77
CA ILE A 223 33.77 -9.82 40.18
C ILE A 223 34.31 -8.73 41.13
N GLN A 224 35.51 -8.19 40.85
CA GLN A 224 36.10 -7.08 41.61
C GLN A 224 35.29 -5.77 41.48
N LEU A 225 34.67 -5.55 40.32
CA LEU A 225 33.74 -4.45 40.07
C LEU A 225 32.31 -4.71 40.59
N HIS A 226 32.09 -5.82 41.31
CA HIS A 226 30.79 -6.27 41.85
C HIS A 226 29.70 -6.52 40.78
N TRP A 227 30.10 -6.81 39.55
CA TRP A 227 29.21 -7.24 38.49
C TRP A 227 28.77 -8.71 38.68
N PRO A 228 27.51 -9.08 38.38
CA PRO A 228 26.42 -8.22 37.91
C PRO A 228 25.63 -7.54 39.05
N PHE A 229 25.12 -6.34 38.76
CA PHE A 229 24.33 -5.54 39.71
C PHE A 229 22.91 -6.10 39.89
N ILE A 230 22.81 -7.13 40.73
CA ILE A 230 21.56 -7.83 41.09
C ILE A 230 20.59 -6.92 41.85
N SER A 231 21.12 -5.96 42.61
CA SER A 231 20.38 -4.94 43.37
C SER A 231 20.71 -3.53 42.84
N PRO A 232 19.83 -2.53 43.04
CA PRO A 232 20.14 -1.15 42.66
C PRO A 232 21.42 -0.65 43.37
N PRO A 233 22.29 0.11 42.67
CA PRO A 233 23.59 0.48 43.20
C PRO A 233 23.47 1.47 44.37
N THR A 234 23.78 0.98 45.58
CA THR A 234 23.96 1.83 46.76
C THR A 234 25.21 2.69 46.57
N GLN A 235 25.05 4.00 46.44
CA GLN A 235 26.15 4.94 46.27
C GLN A 235 27.16 4.84 47.44
N SER A 236 28.39 4.39 47.16
CA SER A 236 29.47 4.43 48.13
C SER A 236 29.98 5.87 48.26
N LEU A 237 30.02 6.40 49.50
CA LEU A 237 30.44 7.78 49.78
C LEU A 237 31.93 8.07 49.51
N SER A 238 32.67 7.09 49.01
CA SER A 238 34.03 7.23 48.47
C SER A 238 34.26 6.21 47.35
N PRO A 239 35.11 6.51 46.35
CA PRO A 239 35.61 5.52 45.41
C PRO A 239 36.67 4.62 46.09
N PRO A 240 36.81 3.35 45.68
CA PRO A 240 37.85 2.47 46.21
C PRO A 240 39.25 2.95 45.79
N ALA A 241 40.26 2.70 46.62
CA ALA A 241 41.63 3.19 46.41
C ALA A 241 42.24 2.74 45.06
N ASN A 242 41.88 1.55 44.57
CA ASN A 242 42.35 0.98 43.32
C ASN A 242 41.46 1.32 42.10
N ALA A 243 40.49 2.25 42.23
CA ALA A 243 39.51 2.54 41.16
C ALA A 243 40.14 2.88 39.80
N GLN A 244 41.25 3.61 39.78
CA GLN A 244 41.94 4.00 38.54
C GLN A 244 42.66 2.83 37.87
N GLU A 245 43.19 1.88 38.66
CA GLU A 245 43.85 0.67 38.17
C GLU A 245 42.81 -0.33 37.63
N LEU A 246 41.73 -0.56 38.37
CA LEU A 246 40.59 -1.37 37.90
C LEU A 246 39.98 -0.78 36.61
N HIS A 247 39.91 0.55 36.49
CA HIS A 247 39.44 1.19 35.27
C HIS A 247 40.40 0.98 34.10
N SER A 248 41.72 1.13 34.27
CA SER A 248 42.67 0.91 33.18
C SER A 248 42.73 -0.56 32.72
N GLN A 249 42.56 -1.51 33.64
CA GLN A 249 42.39 -2.93 33.33
C GLN A 249 41.09 -3.19 32.55
N LEU A 250 39.98 -2.50 32.91
CA LEU A 250 38.71 -2.57 32.18
C LEU A 250 38.84 -2.03 30.76
N GLU A 251 39.51 -0.89 30.57
CA GLU A 251 39.76 -0.33 29.23
C GLU A 251 40.58 -1.28 28.36
N LEU A 252 41.64 -1.89 28.92
CA LEU A 252 42.51 -2.83 28.21
C LEU A 252 41.79 -4.12 27.81
N LEU A 253 41.12 -4.79 28.74
CA LEU A 253 40.45 -6.07 28.46
C LEU A 253 39.28 -5.88 27.48
N VAL A 254 38.49 -4.82 27.63
CA VAL A 254 37.40 -4.52 26.68
C VAL A 254 37.97 -4.20 25.29
N ALA A 255 39.05 -3.43 25.18
CA ALA A 255 39.71 -3.18 23.88
C ALA A 255 40.27 -4.46 23.23
N GLN A 256 40.88 -5.37 24.01
CA GLN A 256 41.37 -6.67 23.53
C GLN A 256 40.22 -7.55 23.03
N LEU A 257 39.12 -7.65 23.79
CA LEU A 257 37.93 -8.41 23.42
C LEU A 257 37.23 -7.82 22.18
N LEU A 258 37.22 -6.49 22.01
CA LEU A 258 36.71 -5.84 20.80
C LEU A 258 37.59 -6.09 19.57
N SER A 259 38.91 -6.06 19.71
CA SER A 259 39.82 -6.42 18.60
C SER A 259 39.64 -7.90 18.18
N LEU A 260 39.33 -8.78 19.13
CA LEU A 260 39.01 -10.19 18.90
C LEU A 260 37.58 -10.43 18.34
N GLN A 261 36.72 -9.42 18.30
CA GLN A 261 35.37 -9.53 17.73
C GLN A 261 35.42 -9.99 16.26
N THR A 262 36.38 -9.48 15.49
CA THR A 262 36.47 -9.75 14.05
C THR A 262 36.66 -11.23 13.71
N SER A 263 37.42 -11.97 14.54
CA SER A 263 37.54 -13.42 14.42
C SER A 263 36.34 -14.17 15.02
N ASP A 264 35.71 -13.65 16.09
CA ASP A 264 34.51 -14.27 16.69
C ASP A 264 33.30 -14.24 15.73
N ASP A 265 33.09 -13.11 15.05
CA ASP A 265 32.04 -12.94 14.04
C ASP A 265 32.25 -13.90 12.86
N LEU A 266 33.47 -13.93 12.30
CA LEU A 266 33.84 -14.81 11.19
C LEU A 266 33.58 -16.28 11.54
N ILE A 267 33.99 -16.74 12.72
CA ILE A 267 33.74 -18.11 13.18
C ILE A 267 32.23 -18.37 13.34
N SER A 268 31.49 -17.39 13.87
CA SER A 268 30.05 -17.47 14.16
C SER A 268 29.17 -17.51 12.91
N GLU A 269 29.54 -16.83 11.81
CA GLU A 269 28.82 -16.85 10.50
C GLU A 269 28.45 -18.28 10.09
N THR A 270 29.35 -19.24 10.32
CA THR A 270 29.22 -20.64 9.93
C THR A 270 28.12 -21.42 10.66
N SER A 271 27.49 -20.87 11.70
CA SER A 271 26.73 -21.66 12.69
C SER A 271 25.22 -21.40 12.81
N VAL A 272 24.68 -20.29 12.30
CA VAL A 272 23.27 -19.88 12.56
C VAL A 272 22.46 -19.53 11.30
N SER A 273 22.32 -20.46 10.37
CA SER A 273 21.26 -20.38 9.33
C SER A 273 19.91 -20.90 9.87
N ARG A 274 19.31 -20.19 10.83
CA ARG A 274 17.93 -20.46 11.26
C ARG A 274 16.95 -19.81 10.28
N VAL A 275 16.25 -20.65 9.51
CA VAL A 275 15.27 -20.21 8.50
C VAL A 275 14.13 -19.42 9.14
N GLY A 276 13.78 -18.26 8.57
CA GLY A 276 12.54 -17.53 8.86
C GLY A 276 12.64 -16.32 9.80
N LEU A 277 13.81 -16.04 10.39
CA LEU A 277 14.05 -14.85 11.20
C LEU A 277 15.09 -13.93 10.52
N PRO A 278 14.98 -12.58 10.64
CA PRO A 278 16.02 -11.69 10.17
C PRO A 278 17.33 -11.96 10.94
N PRO A 279 18.50 -11.91 10.29
CA PRO A 279 19.78 -12.21 10.95
C PRO A 279 20.06 -11.13 12.00
N THR A 280 19.85 -11.47 13.28
CA THR A 280 20.21 -10.62 14.40
C THR A 280 21.73 -10.54 14.50
N THR A 281 22.30 -9.35 14.30
CA THR A 281 23.73 -9.08 14.49
C THR A 281 24.21 -9.69 15.82
N PRO A 282 25.32 -10.46 15.86
CA PRO A 282 25.82 -11.02 17.10
C PRO A 282 26.06 -9.92 18.15
N LEU A 283 25.99 -10.30 19.42
CA LEU A 283 26.35 -9.39 20.52
C LEU A 283 27.87 -9.27 20.58
N SER A 284 28.34 -8.08 20.89
CA SER A 284 29.75 -7.80 21.15
C SER A 284 30.31 -8.69 22.27
N LEU A 285 31.52 -9.20 22.07
CA LEU A 285 32.18 -10.19 22.92
C LEU A 285 32.28 -9.78 24.41
N PRO A 286 32.58 -8.51 24.77
CA PRO A 286 32.49 -8.07 26.16
C PRO A 286 31.08 -8.27 26.75
N VAL A 287 30.04 -7.93 25.99
CA VAL A 287 28.65 -8.07 26.44
C VAL A 287 28.23 -9.54 26.52
N GLN A 288 28.67 -10.41 25.59
CA GLN A 288 28.49 -11.87 25.70
C GLN A 288 28.99 -12.40 27.04
N ILE A 289 30.21 -12.00 27.45
CA ILE A 289 30.84 -12.44 28.71
C ILE A 289 30.11 -11.85 29.93
N MET A 290 29.80 -10.56 29.91
CA MET A 290 29.03 -9.89 30.98
C MET A 290 27.64 -10.52 31.20
N LEU A 291 27.03 -11.07 30.15
CA LEU A 291 25.75 -11.79 30.22
C LEU A 291 25.86 -13.21 30.80
N LEU A 292 27.04 -13.84 30.88
CA LEU A 292 27.20 -15.20 31.40
C LEU A 292 26.69 -15.36 32.84
N PRO A 293 27.09 -14.55 33.85
CA PRO A 293 26.58 -14.70 35.22
C PRO A 293 25.06 -14.46 35.32
N LEU A 294 24.52 -13.51 34.54
CA LEU A 294 23.08 -13.24 34.48
C LEU A 294 22.31 -14.41 33.84
N SER A 295 22.85 -15.00 32.76
CA SER A 295 22.28 -16.17 32.09
C SER A 295 22.34 -17.43 32.96
N LYS A 296 23.46 -17.66 33.66
CA LYS A 296 23.65 -18.72 34.66
C LYS A 296 22.57 -18.59 35.76
N ARG A 297 22.34 -17.37 36.27
CA ARG A 297 21.32 -17.07 37.30
C ARG A 297 19.88 -17.21 36.78
N PHE A 298 19.56 -16.67 35.60
CA PHE A 298 18.24 -16.78 34.99
C PHE A 298 17.83 -18.24 34.81
N ARG A 299 18.70 -19.06 34.21
CA ARG A 299 18.44 -20.49 34.00
C ARG A 299 18.33 -21.24 35.33
N TYR A 300 19.13 -20.92 36.35
CA TYR A 300 19.02 -21.54 37.68
C TYR A 300 17.66 -21.30 38.36
N HIS A 301 17.08 -20.10 38.25
CA HIS A 301 15.81 -19.76 38.91
C HIS A 301 14.58 -20.10 38.07
N PHE A 302 14.63 -19.84 36.77
CA PHE A 302 13.45 -19.88 35.89
C PHE A 302 13.42 -21.10 34.96
N THR A 303 14.32 -22.07 35.10
CA THR A 303 14.22 -23.37 34.38
C THR A 303 14.31 -24.56 35.33
N GLY A 304 13.94 -25.75 34.83
CA GLY A 304 13.89 -26.97 35.64
C GLY A 304 12.84 -26.90 36.76
N ASN A 305 13.06 -27.65 37.84
CA ASN A 305 12.04 -27.97 38.85
C ASN A 305 12.02 -26.99 40.04
N ARG A 306 12.35 -25.71 39.82
CA ARG A 306 12.27 -24.68 40.88
C ARG A 306 10.84 -24.16 41.03
N GLN A 307 10.45 -23.83 42.27
CA GLN A 307 9.19 -23.12 42.55
C GLN A 307 9.10 -21.77 41.81
N THR A 308 10.23 -21.11 41.56
CA THR A 308 10.32 -19.87 40.77
C THR A 308 10.10 -20.05 39.26
N ASN A 309 10.10 -21.29 38.74
CA ASN A 309 9.69 -21.60 37.37
C ASN A 309 8.21 -22.00 37.34
N SER A 310 7.31 -21.01 37.40
CA SER A 310 5.86 -21.25 37.42
C SER A 310 5.14 -20.54 36.28
N LEU A 311 4.33 -21.29 35.52
CA LEU A 311 3.60 -20.79 34.35
C LEU A 311 2.54 -19.72 34.69
N ASN A 312 2.04 -19.72 35.93
CA ASN A 312 1.09 -18.72 36.42
C ASN A 312 1.74 -17.45 36.99
N LYS A 313 3.07 -17.35 36.89
CA LYS A 313 3.87 -16.21 37.38
C LYS A 313 4.94 -15.75 36.38
N PRO A 314 4.59 -15.44 35.11
CA PRO A 314 5.54 -14.89 34.14
C PRO A 314 6.14 -13.56 34.58
N GLU A 315 5.41 -12.76 35.37
CA GLU A 315 5.89 -11.47 35.88
C GLU A 315 7.19 -11.60 36.69
N TRP A 316 7.47 -12.76 37.29
CA TRP A 316 8.68 -12.97 38.09
C TRP A 316 9.97 -12.91 37.27
N PHE A 317 9.98 -13.51 36.08
CA PHE A 317 11.19 -13.46 35.23
C PHE A 317 11.24 -12.20 34.37
N LEU A 318 10.08 -11.69 33.95
CA LEU A 318 9.94 -10.42 33.22
C LEU A 318 10.42 -9.23 34.07
N THR A 319 9.90 -9.07 35.29
CA THR A 319 10.35 -8.03 36.24
C THR A 319 11.82 -8.19 36.59
N GLN A 320 12.31 -9.43 36.76
CA GLN A 320 13.72 -9.67 37.09
C GLN A 320 14.67 -9.24 35.95
N VAL A 321 14.24 -9.39 34.70
CA VAL A 321 14.97 -8.93 33.51
C VAL A 321 15.00 -7.40 33.42
N LEU A 322 13.85 -6.72 33.59
CA LEU A 322 13.77 -5.25 33.63
C LEU A 322 14.65 -4.67 34.76
N MET A 323 14.61 -5.28 35.95
CA MET A 323 15.46 -4.90 37.08
C MET A 323 16.96 -4.99 36.74
N TRP A 324 17.40 -6.03 36.03
CA TRP A 324 18.81 -6.15 35.61
C TRP A 324 19.19 -5.12 34.54
N MET A 325 18.29 -4.77 33.62
CA MET A 325 18.50 -3.68 32.66
C MET A 325 18.65 -2.33 33.38
N GLY A 326 17.78 -2.06 34.36
CA GLY A 326 17.78 -0.83 35.16
C GLY A 326 19.05 -0.68 36.00
N ASN A 327 19.36 -1.68 36.85
CA ASN A 327 20.52 -1.65 37.73
C ASN A 327 21.86 -1.52 36.96
N SER A 328 21.92 -2.05 35.73
CA SER A 328 23.13 -2.02 34.91
C SER A 328 23.31 -0.74 34.09
N SER A 329 22.26 0.07 33.91
CA SER A 329 22.22 1.20 32.97
C SER A 329 23.42 2.12 33.09
N ASN A 330 23.63 2.72 34.26
CA ASN A 330 24.70 3.67 34.52
C ASN A 330 26.10 3.07 34.31
N PHE A 331 26.30 1.77 34.56
CA PHE A 331 27.60 1.14 34.32
C PHE A 331 27.86 0.96 32.82
N MET A 332 26.86 0.54 32.05
CA MET A 332 26.98 0.44 30.60
C MET A 332 27.21 1.83 29.97
N GLU A 333 26.50 2.85 30.44
CA GLU A 333 26.54 4.22 29.92
C GLU A 333 27.80 4.99 30.35
N GLU A 334 28.23 4.92 31.62
CA GLU A 334 29.38 5.70 32.13
C GLU A 334 30.73 4.97 32.06
N LYS A 335 30.77 3.64 31.96
CA LYS A 335 32.02 2.85 32.04
C LYS A 335 32.30 2.06 30.77
N ILE A 336 31.30 1.42 30.16
CA ILE A 336 31.51 0.60 28.97
C ILE A 336 31.45 1.41 27.67
N GLN A 337 30.41 2.25 27.49
CA GLN A 337 30.23 3.03 26.26
C GLN A 337 31.46 3.87 25.88
N PRO A 338 32.14 4.62 26.79
CA PRO A 338 33.31 5.43 26.41
C PRO A 338 34.52 4.59 25.95
N ILE A 339 34.55 3.30 26.25
CA ILE A 339 35.56 2.36 25.77
C ILE A 339 35.16 1.84 24.38
N LEU A 340 33.88 1.54 24.16
CA LEU A 340 33.37 1.16 22.83
C LEU A 340 33.62 2.28 21.80
N ASP A 341 33.24 3.50 22.15
CA ASP A 341 33.37 4.69 21.30
C ASP A 341 34.84 4.94 20.91
N ARG A 342 35.77 4.82 21.87
CA ARG A 342 37.22 5.03 21.65
C ARG A 342 37.84 3.96 20.75
N ASN A 343 37.29 2.74 20.77
CA ASN A 343 37.71 1.65 19.88
C ASN A 343 36.90 1.63 18.56
N GLY A 344 36.07 2.64 18.29
CA GLY A 344 35.32 2.78 17.03
C GLY A 344 34.14 1.82 16.88
N ALA A 345 33.69 1.16 17.95
CA ALA A 345 32.58 0.22 17.92
C ALA A 345 31.24 0.97 17.85
N ASN A 346 30.60 0.96 16.67
CA ASN A 346 29.34 1.66 16.39
C ASN A 346 28.11 0.93 16.97
N VAL A 347 28.11 0.65 18.28
CA VAL A 347 27.03 -0.02 19.01
C VAL A 347 26.78 0.66 20.36
N ASN A 348 25.52 0.65 20.83
CA ASN A 348 25.19 1.16 22.15
C ASN A 348 25.25 0.01 23.19
N ALA A 349 26.14 0.15 24.18
CA ALA A 349 26.47 -0.87 25.18
C ALA A 349 25.27 -1.29 26.04
N LYS A 350 24.38 -0.34 26.38
CA LYS A 350 23.15 -0.58 27.13
C LYS A 350 22.12 -1.33 26.29
N VAL A 351 21.93 -0.93 25.03
CA VAL A 351 21.04 -1.61 24.08
C VAL A 351 21.53 -3.04 23.81
N GLU A 352 22.84 -3.25 23.64
CA GLU A 352 23.47 -4.57 23.53
C GLU A 352 23.17 -5.48 24.73
N LEU A 353 23.35 -4.98 25.96
CA LEU A 353 23.00 -5.73 27.17
C LEU A 353 21.50 -6.04 27.22
N CYS A 354 20.64 -5.08 26.89
CA CYS A 354 19.19 -5.29 26.81
C CYS A 354 18.82 -6.36 25.78
N ARG A 355 19.43 -6.35 24.58
CA ARG A 355 19.22 -7.40 23.54
C ARG A 355 19.50 -8.79 24.10
N GLY A 356 20.64 -8.98 24.77
CA GLY A 356 21.00 -10.27 25.36
C GLY A 356 20.09 -10.72 26.51
N LEU A 357 19.64 -9.79 27.35
CA LEU A 357 18.67 -10.08 28.41
C LEU A 357 17.27 -10.38 27.85
N LEU A 358 16.86 -9.72 26.76
CA LEU A 358 15.63 -10.02 26.03
C LEU A 358 15.66 -11.43 25.42
N THR A 359 16.80 -11.89 24.89
CA THR A 359 16.95 -13.25 24.37
C THR A 359 16.59 -14.30 25.42
N LEU A 360 16.98 -14.11 26.69
CA LEU A 360 16.62 -15.03 27.78
C LEU A 360 15.11 -15.05 28.06
N ALA A 361 14.45 -13.88 28.01
CA ALA A 361 13.00 -13.78 28.16
C ALA A 361 12.26 -14.41 26.97
N GLN A 362 12.70 -14.15 25.73
CA GLN A 362 12.17 -14.74 24.50
C GLN A 362 12.31 -16.27 24.49
N GLU A 363 13.50 -16.81 24.84
CA GLU A 363 13.73 -18.25 25.00
C GLU A 363 12.74 -18.89 25.99
N LYS A 364 12.43 -18.21 27.09
CA LYS A 364 11.49 -18.72 28.09
C LYS A 364 10.03 -18.63 27.64
N LEU A 365 9.63 -17.49 27.07
CA LEU A 365 8.28 -17.24 26.59
C LEU A 365 7.88 -18.20 25.47
N ALA A 366 8.78 -18.48 24.52
CA ALA A 366 8.53 -19.45 23.43
C ALA A 366 8.36 -20.89 23.93
N LEU A 367 8.92 -21.25 25.10
CA LEU A 367 8.71 -22.54 25.75
C LEU A 367 7.43 -22.60 26.59
N ASP A 368 6.95 -21.46 27.09
CA ASP A 368 5.80 -21.36 28.00
C ASP A 368 4.47 -21.11 27.27
N ALA A 369 4.44 -20.21 26.29
CA ALA A 369 3.20 -19.81 25.60
C ALA A 369 2.46 -20.99 24.94
N PRO A 370 3.13 -21.94 24.25
CA PRO A 370 2.47 -23.13 23.69
C PRO A 370 1.88 -24.07 24.77
N ARG A 371 2.33 -23.97 26.03
CA ARG A 371 1.85 -24.81 27.15
C ARG A 371 0.59 -24.24 27.80
N LEU A 372 0.27 -22.97 27.57
CA LEU A 372 -0.89 -22.27 28.13
C LEU A 372 -2.09 -22.19 27.18
N LEU A 373 -1.98 -22.72 25.94
CA LEU A 373 -3.05 -22.69 24.93
C LEU A 373 -4.39 -23.32 25.38
N TYR A 374 -4.38 -24.15 26.43
CA TYR A 374 -5.57 -24.84 26.96
C TYR A 374 -6.21 -24.16 28.18
N ASP A 375 -5.62 -23.09 28.73
CA ASP A 375 -6.16 -22.34 29.87
C ASP A 375 -6.33 -20.86 29.48
N ASP A 376 -7.56 -20.43 29.22
CA ASP A 376 -7.87 -19.06 28.83
C ASP A 376 -7.39 -18.02 29.86
N SER A 377 -7.42 -18.36 31.15
CA SER A 377 -7.12 -17.43 32.24
C SER A 377 -5.61 -17.19 32.40
N LEU A 378 -4.83 -18.27 32.38
CA LEU A 378 -3.37 -18.19 32.41
C LEU A 378 -2.80 -17.63 31.09
N PHE A 379 -3.47 -17.91 29.96
CA PHE A 379 -3.10 -17.33 28.67
C PHE A 379 -3.32 -15.82 28.63
N CYS A 380 -4.46 -15.30 29.12
CA CYS A 380 -4.68 -13.85 29.22
C CYS A 380 -3.64 -13.19 30.13
N HIS A 381 -3.39 -13.75 31.33
CA HIS A 381 -2.36 -13.22 32.23
C HIS A 381 -0.97 -13.18 31.58
N LEU A 382 -0.60 -14.21 30.81
CA LEU A 382 0.65 -14.20 30.05
C LEU A 382 0.69 -13.08 28.99
N VAL A 383 -0.37 -12.89 28.21
CA VAL A 383 -0.45 -11.81 27.20
C VAL A 383 -0.35 -10.44 27.87
N ASP A 384 -1.05 -10.23 28.97
CA ASP A 384 -1.12 -8.95 29.67
C ASP A 384 0.26 -8.57 30.25
N GLU A 385 0.97 -9.53 30.86
CA GLU A 385 2.33 -9.34 31.37
C GLU A 385 3.36 -9.13 30.23
N ILE A 386 3.20 -9.78 29.07
CA ILE A 386 4.03 -9.52 27.88
C ILE A 386 3.80 -8.09 27.35
N LEU A 387 2.54 -7.65 27.24
CA LEU A 387 2.17 -6.30 26.80
C LEU A 387 2.63 -5.22 27.81
N GLN A 388 2.64 -5.53 29.10
CA GLN A 388 3.15 -4.64 30.14
C GLN A 388 4.68 -4.56 30.12
N PHE A 389 5.38 -5.69 30.04
CA PHE A 389 6.84 -5.73 29.92
C PHE A 389 7.33 -4.99 28.67
N GLU A 390 6.70 -5.18 27.50
CA GLU A 390 7.09 -4.46 26.30
C GLU A 390 6.89 -2.94 26.47
N ARG A 391 5.78 -2.49 27.08
CA ARG A 391 5.57 -1.07 27.37
C ARG A 391 6.70 -0.51 28.24
N GLU A 392 7.02 -1.16 29.35
CA GLU A 392 8.09 -0.71 30.27
C GLU A 392 9.49 -0.75 29.61
N LEU A 393 9.78 -1.76 28.79
CA LEU A 393 10.98 -1.87 27.98
C LEU A 393 11.14 -0.65 27.03
N ARG A 394 10.06 -0.18 26.41
CA ARG A 394 10.10 0.99 25.52
C ARG A 394 10.11 2.32 26.29
N THR A 395 9.28 2.49 27.31
CA THR A 395 9.14 3.79 28.02
C THR A 395 10.21 4.02 29.08
N THR A 396 10.52 3.03 29.90
CA THR A 396 11.43 3.17 31.05
C THR A 396 12.88 2.91 30.63
N HIS A 397 13.12 1.83 29.87
CA HIS A 397 14.48 1.47 29.44
C HIS A 397 14.90 2.11 28.11
N SER A 398 14.01 2.83 27.41
CA SER A 398 14.27 3.52 26.13
C SER A 398 14.80 2.60 25.02
N TYR A 399 14.38 1.34 25.00
CA TYR A 399 14.89 0.34 24.06
C TYR A 399 14.39 0.59 22.61
N PRO A 400 15.28 0.81 21.60
CA PRO A 400 14.91 1.32 20.28
C PRO A 400 13.85 0.51 19.54
N SER A 401 12.77 1.18 19.11
CA SER A 401 11.60 0.56 18.43
C SER A 401 11.93 -0.21 17.14
N THR A 402 13.08 0.07 16.53
CA THR A 402 13.62 -0.66 15.37
C THR A 402 14.14 -2.06 15.71
N LEU A 403 14.31 -2.39 17.00
CA LEU A 403 14.86 -3.66 17.47
C LEU A 403 13.76 -4.58 18.04
N PRO A 404 13.84 -5.92 17.79
CA PRO A 404 12.89 -6.89 18.31
C PRO A 404 12.73 -6.83 19.83
N GLY A 405 11.48 -6.81 20.28
CA GLY A 405 11.07 -6.99 21.67
C GLY A 405 10.53 -8.40 21.94
N VAL A 406 9.75 -8.59 23.00
CA VAL A 406 9.15 -9.90 23.35
C VAL A 406 7.88 -10.22 22.55
N LEU A 407 7.22 -9.20 21.98
CA LEU A 407 5.96 -9.36 21.24
C LEU A 407 6.00 -10.40 20.10
N HIS A 408 7.18 -10.71 19.55
CA HIS A 408 7.32 -11.72 18.50
C HIS A 408 6.85 -13.13 18.92
N VAL A 409 6.86 -13.48 20.20
CA VAL A 409 6.32 -14.77 20.68
C VAL A 409 4.80 -14.82 20.54
N LEU A 410 4.10 -13.68 20.67
CA LEU A 410 2.66 -13.59 20.43
C LEU A 410 2.29 -13.60 18.93
N LEU A 411 3.28 -13.59 18.04
CA LEU A 411 3.10 -13.66 16.58
C LEU A 411 3.29 -15.07 16.02
N GLU A 412 3.66 -16.07 16.84
CA GLU A 412 3.59 -17.47 16.44
C GLU A 412 2.14 -17.85 16.13
N GLU A 413 1.87 -18.42 14.95
CA GLU A 413 0.50 -18.56 14.41
C GLU A 413 -0.49 -19.22 15.38
N VAL A 414 -0.06 -20.26 16.12
CA VAL A 414 -0.91 -20.95 17.10
C VAL A 414 -1.20 -20.07 18.33
N VAL A 415 -0.22 -19.28 18.77
CA VAL A 415 -0.35 -18.35 19.90
C VAL A 415 -1.22 -17.15 19.51
N LEU A 416 -1.01 -16.58 18.32
CA LEU A 416 -1.80 -15.49 17.76
C LEU A 416 -3.26 -15.90 17.55
N GLN A 417 -3.50 -17.08 16.98
CA GLN A 417 -4.86 -17.60 16.78
C GLN A 417 -5.55 -17.92 18.11
N LYS A 418 -4.83 -18.44 19.12
CA LYS A 418 -5.37 -18.60 20.48
C LYS A 418 -5.76 -17.25 21.07
N TRP A 419 -4.91 -16.25 20.96
CA TRP A 419 -5.18 -14.90 21.47
C TRP A 419 -6.42 -14.28 20.82
N LEU A 420 -6.50 -14.25 19.48
CA LEU A 420 -7.67 -13.79 18.74
C LEU A 420 -8.97 -14.53 19.16
N THR A 421 -8.87 -15.83 19.46
CA THR A 421 -10.01 -16.64 19.90
C THR A 421 -10.49 -16.25 21.31
N VAL A 422 -9.57 -16.05 22.26
CA VAL A 422 -9.94 -15.65 23.64
C VAL A 422 -10.37 -14.18 23.69
N GLU A 423 -9.71 -13.28 22.96
CA GLU A 423 -10.09 -11.87 22.87
C GLU A 423 -11.51 -11.73 22.30
N ARG A 424 -11.85 -12.49 21.24
CA ARG A 424 -13.23 -12.59 20.70
C ARG A 424 -14.23 -13.06 21.76
N LYS A 425 -13.92 -14.15 22.46
CA LYS A 425 -14.78 -14.71 23.51
C LYS A 425 -15.06 -13.70 24.62
N MET A 426 -14.01 -13.10 25.19
CA MET A 426 -14.10 -12.12 26.28
C MET A 426 -14.85 -10.86 25.83
N ALA A 427 -14.65 -10.41 24.59
CA ALA A 427 -15.40 -9.29 24.01
C ALA A 427 -16.90 -9.59 23.88
N ILE A 428 -17.27 -10.78 23.40
CA ILE A 428 -18.69 -11.20 23.29
C ILE A 428 -19.33 -11.32 24.68
N GLU A 429 -18.67 -11.98 25.63
CA GLU A 429 -19.15 -12.09 27.03
C GLU A 429 -19.33 -10.69 27.66
N LYS A 430 -18.47 -9.72 27.34
CA LYS A 430 -18.58 -8.33 27.79
C LYS A 430 -19.71 -7.57 27.07
N VAL A 431 -20.00 -7.86 25.81
CA VAL A 431 -21.17 -7.33 25.05
C VAL A 431 -22.48 -7.86 25.62
N ASP A 432 -22.56 -9.16 25.92
CA ASP A 432 -23.73 -9.77 26.56
C ASP A 432 -23.99 -9.14 27.94
N ALA A 433 -22.94 -8.92 28.74
CA ALA A 433 -23.04 -8.28 30.04
C ALA A 433 -23.49 -6.81 29.96
N MET A 434 -22.93 -6.00 29.07
CA MET A 434 -23.29 -4.57 28.97
C MET A 434 -24.70 -4.34 28.43
N LEU A 435 -25.19 -5.18 27.51
CA LEU A 435 -26.56 -5.07 26.99
C LEU A 435 -27.62 -5.52 28.01
N SER A 436 -27.22 -6.35 28.97
CA SER A 436 -28.04 -6.88 30.06
C SER A 436 -28.00 -6.02 31.35
N ALA A 437 -27.16 -4.98 31.39
CA ALA A 437 -26.94 -4.19 32.61
C ALA A 437 -28.13 -3.30 32.98
N GLU A 438 -28.36 -3.13 34.29
CA GLU A 438 -29.30 -2.11 34.78
C GLU A 438 -28.75 -0.72 34.43
N GLY A 439 -29.49 0.01 33.58
CA GLY A 439 -29.05 1.31 33.06
C GLY A 439 -28.38 1.28 31.68
N ALA A 440 -28.21 0.11 31.04
CA ALA A 440 -27.60 -0.04 29.71
C ALA A 440 -28.18 0.90 28.63
N TRP A 441 -29.46 1.25 28.74
CA TRP A 441 -30.22 2.09 27.78
C TRP A 441 -30.44 3.52 28.28
N SER A 442 -29.60 4.00 29.19
CA SER A 442 -29.55 5.39 29.65
C SER A 442 -28.19 6.01 29.37
N SER A 443 -28.17 7.26 28.91
CA SER A 443 -26.98 8.12 28.99
C SER A 443 -26.55 8.30 30.44
N GLN A 444 -25.23 8.31 30.67
CA GLN A 444 -24.62 8.54 31.97
C GLN A 444 -24.77 10.00 32.43
N TYR A 445 -24.92 10.94 31.50
CA TYR A 445 -24.82 12.39 31.73
C TYR A 445 -26.16 13.14 31.64
N LYS A 446 -27.30 12.44 31.78
CA LYS A 446 -28.65 13.01 31.64
C LYS A 446 -28.93 14.30 32.42
N ASP A 447 -28.29 14.46 33.58
CA ASP A 447 -28.47 15.61 34.47
C ASP A 447 -27.47 16.76 34.20
N ILE A 448 -26.60 16.62 33.19
CA ILE A 448 -25.54 17.57 32.81
C ILE A 448 -25.69 17.92 31.32
N SER A 449 -26.56 18.90 31.03
CA SER A 449 -26.97 19.28 29.67
C SER A 449 -25.84 19.68 28.71
N ASP A 450 -24.69 20.10 29.27
CA ASP A 450 -23.63 20.80 28.54
C ASP A 450 -22.46 19.86 28.20
N MET A 451 -22.59 18.55 28.44
CA MET A 451 -21.50 17.57 28.26
C MET A 451 -21.81 16.37 27.35
N ASP A 452 -23.08 16.10 27.03
CA ASP A 452 -23.48 14.94 26.21
C ASP A 452 -24.40 15.35 25.04
N GLU A 453 -23.81 15.97 24.02
CA GLU A 453 -24.51 16.37 22.79
C GLU A 453 -25.05 15.17 21.98
N LEU A 454 -24.42 14.00 22.14
CA LEU A 454 -24.71 12.76 21.40
C LEU A 454 -25.72 11.84 22.11
N LYS A 455 -26.05 12.12 23.37
CA LYS A 455 -26.98 11.37 24.24
C LYS A 455 -26.77 9.85 24.20
N ALA A 456 -25.50 9.46 24.21
CA ALA A 456 -25.07 8.08 24.04
C ALA A 456 -25.49 7.26 25.26
N PRO A 457 -26.15 6.09 25.11
CA PRO A 457 -26.44 5.23 26.26
C PRO A 457 -25.19 4.47 26.69
N ASP A 458 -25.13 4.13 27.98
CA ASP A 458 -24.02 3.43 28.64
C ASP A 458 -23.50 2.20 27.87
N CYS A 459 -24.38 1.41 27.26
CA CYS A 459 -23.96 0.24 26.48
C CYS A 459 -23.15 0.61 25.23
N ALA A 460 -23.37 1.78 24.62
CA ALA A 460 -22.65 2.24 23.44
C ALA A 460 -21.28 2.84 23.81
N GLU A 461 -21.21 3.61 24.91
CA GLU A 461 -19.95 4.13 25.46
C GLU A 461 -19.05 3.00 25.95
N THR A 462 -19.62 2.03 26.67
CA THR A 462 -18.92 0.81 27.13
C THR A 462 -18.45 -0.05 25.94
N PHE A 463 -19.25 -0.14 24.87
CA PHE A 463 -18.85 -0.86 23.65
C PHE A 463 -17.68 -0.20 22.93
N MET A 464 -17.72 1.13 22.70
CA MET A 464 -16.58 1.82 22.09
C MET A 464 -15.34 1.79 22.98
N THR A 465 -15.50 1.82 24.31
CA THR A 465 -14.41 1.63 25.28
C THR A 465 -13.79 0.23 25.17
N LEU A 466 -14.59 -0.82 25.03
CA LEU A 466 -14.11 -2.18 24.79
C LEU A 466 -13.29 -2.27 23.49
N LEU A 467 -13.76 -1.65 22.40
CA LEU A 467 -13.01 -1.59 21.15
C LEU A 467 -11.70 -0.79 21.28
N LEU A 468 -11.67 0.29 22.07
CA LEU A 468 -10.42 1.02 22.38
C LEU A 468 -9.42 0.17 23.18
N VAL A 469 -9.89 -0.60 24.17
CA VAL A 469 -9.04 -1.55 24.92
C VAL A 469 -8.44 -2.60 23.99
N ILE A 470 -9.24 -3.18 23.08
CA ILE A 470 -8.72 -4.09 22.05
C ILE A 470 -7.68 -3.38 21.18
N THR A 471 -7.92 -2.13 20.78
CA THR A 471 -6.99 -1.32 19.95
C THR A 471 -5.63 -1.14 20.63
N ASP A 472 -5.59 -0.79 21.92
CA ASP A 472 -4.35 -0.62 22.69
C ASP A 472 -3.52 -1.92 22.72
N ARG A 473 -4.19 -3.06 22.88
CA ARG A 473 -3.55 -4.39 22.99
C ARG A 473 -2.82 -4.83 21.73
N TYR A 474 -3.33 -4.51 20.54
CA TYR A 474 -2.67 -4.89 19.28
C TYR A 474 -1.85 -3.76 18.61
N ARG A 475 -2.06 -2.49 18.98
CA ARG A 475 -1.37 -1.32 18.39
C ARG A 475 0.15 -1.43 18.41
N ALA A 476 0.72 -2.03 19.45
CA ALA A 476 2.18 -2.19 19.60
C ALA A 476 2.79 -3.35 18.79
N LEU A 477 1.98 -4.23 18.17
CA LEU A 477 2.51 -5.43 17.49
C LEU A 477 3.38 -5.08 16.27
N PRO A 478 4.59 -5.65 16.14
CA PRO A 478 5.53 -5.32 15.06
C PRO A 478 5.19 -5.95 13.70
N CYS A 479 4.03 -6.58 13.54
CA CYS A 479 3.59 -7.24 12.32
C CYS A 479 2.22 -6.70 11.87
N PRO A 480 2.15 -5.92 10.77
CA PRO A 480 0.89 -5.36 10.30
C PRO A 480 -0.18 -6.42 10.00
N ARG A 481 0.17 -7.57 9.44
CA ARG A 481 -0.79 -8.67 9.19
C ARG A 481 -1.44 -9.22 10.48
N ALA A 482 -0.74 -9.16 11.62
CA ALA A 482 -1.33 -9.51 12.91
C ALA A 482 -2.29 -8.41 13.41
N GLN A 483 -1.91 -7.13 13.26
CA GLN A 483 -2.78 -5.99 13.58
C GLN A 483 -4.07 -6.02 12.75
N LEU A 484 -3.98 -6.36 11.46
CA LEU A 484 -5.13 -6.48 10.55
C LEU A 484 -6.09 -7.61 10.92
N ARG A 485 -5.60 -8.71 11.53
CA ARG A 485 -6.48 -9.76 12.10
C ARG A 485 -7.26 -9.28 13.33
N PHE A 486 -6.68 -8.41 14.15
CA PHE A 486 -7.43 -7.76 15.23
C PHE A 486 -8.40 -6.69 14.73
N LEU A 487 -8.04 -5.94 13.69
CA LEU A 487 -8.95 -5.02 13.01
C LEU A 487 -10.16 -5.77 12.40
N ALA A 488 -9.94 -6.95 11.80
CA ALA A 488 -11.03 -7.81 11.33
C ALA A 488 -11.97 -8.21 12.49
N LEU A 489 -11.41 -8.65 13.62
CA LEU A 489 -12.17 -8.93 14.84
C LEU A 489 -12.98 -7.72 15.34
N GLN A 490 -12.42 -6.50 15.30
CA GLN A 490 -13.16 -5.29 15.66
C GLN A 490 -14.32 -5.01 14.69
N ARG A 491 -14.13 -5.22 13.38
CA ARG A 491 -15.19 -5.08 12.37
C ARG A 491 -16.32 -6.09 12.58
N GLU A 492 -15.99 -7.34 12.92
CA GLU A 492 -16.97 -8.37 13.28
C GLU A 492 -17.76 -7.99 14.54
N LEU A 493 -17.10 -7.50 15.59
CA LEU A 493 -17.75 -7.08 16.84
C LEU A 493 -18.71 -5.89 16.61
N VAL A 494 -18.35 -4.93 15.74
CA VAL A 494 -19.26 -3.83 15.34
C VAL A 494 -20.47 -4.35 14.56
N ASP A 495 -20.28 -5.34 13.68
CA ASP A 495 -21.37 -5.95 12.90
C ASP A 495 -22.36 -6.69 13.83
N ASP A 496 -21.86 -7.51 14.75
CA ASP A 496 -22.63 -8.20 15.79
C ASP A 496 -23.38 -7.22 16.69
N PHE A 497 -22.71 -6.17 17.18
CA PHE A 497 -23.37 -5.14 18.00
C PHE A 497 -24.49 -4.43 17.22
N ARG A 498 -24.28 -4.08 15.95
CA ARG A 498 -25.35 -3.53 15.08
C ARG A 498 -26.50 -4.52 14.89
N ILE A 499 -26.22 -5.82 14.73
CA ILE A 499 -27.27 -6.86 14.64
C ILE A 499 -28.07 -6.92 15.93
N ARG A 500 -27.42 -6.87 17.10
CA ARG A 500 -28.07 -6.82 18.43
C ARG A 500 -28.91 -5.56 18.61
N LEU A 501 -28.40 -4.37 18.26
CA LEU A 501 -29.19 -3.13 18.24
C LEU A 501 -30.43 -3.28 17.34
N THR A 502 -30.29 -3.92 16.18
CA THR A 502 -31.39 -4.18 15.24
C THR A 502 -32.42 -5.17 15.79
N GLN A 503 -32.01 -6.13 16.62
CA GLN A 503 -32.92 -7.06 17.31
C GLN A 503 -33.73 -6.34 18.39
N VAL A 504 -33.07 -5.65 19.32
CA VAL A 504 -33.76 -4.90 20.39
C VAL A 504 -34.67 -3.80 19.82
N MET A 505 -34.26 -3.13 18.73
CA MET A 505 -35.10 -2.18 18.00
C MET A 505 -36.40 -2.80 17.48
N LYS A 506 -36.37 -4.06 17.01
CA LYS A 506 -37.57 -4.76 16.52
C LYS A 506 -38.51 -5.12 17.66
N GLU A 507 -38.01 -5.41 18.85
CA GLU A 507 -38.83 -5.63 20.06
C GLU A 507 -39.56 -4.34 20.47
N GLU A 508 -38.82 -3.23 20.56
CA GLU A 508 -39.34 -1.90 20.91
C GLU A 508 -40.20 -1.27 19.80
N SER A 509 -40.16 -1.79 18.57
CA SER A 509 -40.85 -1.22 17.39
C SER A 509 -42.38 -1.07 17.52
N ARG A 510 -42.99 -1.72 18.52
CA ARG A 510 -44.41 -1.53 18.88
C ARG A 510 -44.71 -0.15 19.49
N ASN A 511 -43.70 0.51 20.06
CA ASN A 511 -43.77 1.86 20.59
C ASN A 511 -42.53 2.67 20.17
N PRO A 512 -42.45 3.16 18.91
CA PRO A 512 -41.30 3.93 18.44
C PRO A 512 -41.03 5.19 19.26
N LEU A 513 -42.05 5.78 19.89
CA LEU A 513 -41.93 6.95 20.76
C LEU A 513 -41.38 6.61 22.16
N GLY A 514 -41.07 5.33 22.43
CA GLY A 514 -40.49 4.87 23.68
C GLY A 514 -39.06 5.40 23.89
N SER A 515 -38.72 5.68 25.15
CA SER A 515 -37.39 6.18 25.54
C SER A 515 -36.26 5.23 25.12
N ARG A 516 -36.47 3.91 25.22
CA ARG A 516 -35.51 2.88 24.79
C ARG A 516 -35.32 2.84 23.27
N TYR A 517 -36.37 3.07 22.48
CA TYR A 517 -36.26 3.18 21.02
C TYR A 517 -35.37 4.37 20.61
N CYS A 518 -35.55 5.52 21.27
CA CYS A 518 -34.70 6.70 21.06
C CYS A 518 -33.25 6.46 21.55
N ALA A 519 -33.05 5.75 22.66
CA ALA A 519 -31.71 5.40 23.15
C ALA A 519 -30.96 4.48 22.16
N ILE A 520 -31.62 3.49 21.55
CA ILE A 520 -31.03 2.65 20.50
C ILE A 520 -30.65 3.49 19.27
N LEU A 521 -31.45 4.51 18.93
CA LEU A 521 -31.16 5.40 17.81
C LEU A 521 -29.94 6.30 18.10
N ASN A 522 -29.84 6.84 19.32
CA ASN A 522 -28.65 7.56 19.78
C ASN A 522 -27.41 6.64 19.77
N ALA A 523 -27.52 5.38 20.22
CA ALA A 523 -26.42 4.40 20.20
C ALA A 523 -25.89 4.17 18.78
N ALA A 524 -26.78 3.92 17.81
CA ALA A 524 -26.40 3.73 16.41
C ALA A 524 -25.74 4.99 15.82
N ASN A 525 -26.25 6.18 16.15
CA ASN A 525 -25.64 7.44 15.73
C ASN A 525 -24.27 7.68 16.38
N TYR A 526 -24.13 7.46 17.68
CA TYR A 526 -22.87 7.61 18.43
C TYR A 526 -21.78 6.71 17.86
N ILE A 527 -22.05 5.41 17.72
CA ILE A 527 -21.10 4.44 17.16
C ILE A 527 -20.73 4.82 15.71
N SER A 528 -21.71 5.27 14.90
CA SER A 528 -21.42 5.75 13.54
C SER A 528 -20.60 7.05 13.50
N THR A 529 -20.69 7.90 14.53
CA THR A 529 -19.90 9.13 14.65
C THR A 529 -18.46 8.78 15.00
N VAL A 530 -18.27 8.02 16.10
CA VAL A 530 -16.93 7.63 16.58
C VAL A 530 -16.18 6.76 15.57
N LEU A 531 -16.86 5.86 14.84
CA LEU A 531 -16.22 5.09 13.75
C LEU A 531 -15.91 5.94 12.50
N GLY A 532 -16.57 7.09 12.33
CA GLY A 532 -16.20 8.12 11.36
C GLY A 532 -14.88 8.77 11.78
N ASP A 533 -14.80 9.27 13.01
CA ASP A 533 -13.59 9.88 13.60
C ASP A 533 -12.39 8.92 13.61
N TRP A 534 -12.64 7.60 13.69
CA TRP A 534 -11.60 6.57 13.59
C TRP A 534 -11.05 6.42 12.17
N GLY A 535 -11.81 6.75 11.13
CA GLY A 535 -11.32 6.79 9.74
C GLY A 535 -10.17 7.78 9.57
N ASP A 536 -10.28 8.96 10.17
CA ASP A 536 -9.26 10.02 10.12
C ASP A 536 -8.08 9.79 11.07
N ASN A 537 -8.09 8.72 11.87
CA ASN A 537 -7.04 8.47 12.85
C ASN A 537 -5.78 7.88 12.20
N VAL A 538 -4.62 8.51 12.46
CA VAL A 538 -3.30 8.11 11.93
C VAL A 538 -3.02 6.60 12.08
N PHE A 539 -3.44 5.97 13.17
CA PHE A 539 -3.23 4.52 13.36
C PHE A 539 -4.07 3.68 12.39
N PHE A 540 -5.35 4.00 12.19
CA PHE A 540 -6.21 3.28 11.26
C PHE A 540 -5.84 3.58 9.80
N LEU A 541 -5.41 4.81 9.48
CA LEU A 541 -4.84 5.16 8.17
C LEU A 541 -3.56 4.35 7.85
N GLN A 542 -2.69 4.13 8.83
CA GLN A 542 -1.52 3.25 8.68
C GLN A 542 -1.89 1.78 8.47
N LEU A 543 -2.95 1.29 9.13
CA LEU A 543 -3.50 -0.04 8.87
C LEU A 543 -4.12 -0.14 7.48
N GLN A 544 -4.81 0.89 7.01
CA GLN A 544 -5.41 0.96 5.66
C GLN A 544 -4.33 0.88 4.59
N GLN A 545 -3.26 1.67 4.72
CA GLN A 545 -2.08 1.58 3.86
C GLN A 545 -1.44 0.18 3.91
N SER A 546 -1.36 -0.43 5.09
CA SER A 546 -0.82 -1.78 5.27
C SER A 546 -1.69 -2.85 4.60
N ALA A 547 -3.02 -2.75 4.68
CA ALA A 547 -3.96 -3.65 4.03
C ALA A 547 -3.85 -3.56 2.49
N VAL A 548 -3.76 -2.35 1.95
CA VAL A 548 -3.54 -2.10 0.50
C VAL A 548 -2.18 -2.63 0.03
N ALA A 549 -1.13 -2.50 0.85
CA ALA A 549 0.20 -3.01 0.53
C ALA A 549 0.28 -4.55 0.59
N LEU A 550 -0.46 -5.19 1.50
CA LEU A 550 -0.51 -6.65 1.65
C LEU A 550 -1.54 -7.33 0.74
N GLY A 551 -2.51 -6.59 0.20
CA GLY A 551 -3.57 -7.12 -0.66
C GLY A 551 -4.66 -7.89 0.08
N GLU A 552 -5.03 -7.47 1.29
CA GLU A 552 -6.04 -8.17 2.12
C GLU A 552 -7.47 -7.94 1.58
N GLU A 553 -7.89 -8.75 0.59
CA GLU A 553 -9.18 -8.65 -0.11
C GLU A 553 -10.41 -8.63 0.82
N GLU A 554 -10.35 -9.32 1.97
CA GLU A 554 -11.43 -9.36 2.97
C GLU A 554 -11.65 -8.01 3.69
N LEU A 555 -10.63 -7.15 3.72
CA LEU A 555 -10.73 -5.79 4.26
C LEU A 555 -11.10 -4.78 3.19
N LEU A 556 -10.49 -4.89 2.00
CA LEU A 556 -10.58 -3.93 0.88
C LEU A 556 -11.79 -4.15 -0.04
N GLY A 557 -12.36 -5.36 -0.04
CA GLY A 557 -13.39 -5.78 -0.99
C GLY A 557 -12.86 -6.06 -2.40
N PRO A 558 -13.72 -6.56 -3.32
CA PRO A 558 -13.31 -7.10 -4.61
C PRO A 558 -12.73 -6.07 -5.60
N LEU A 559 -12.76 -4.77 -5.29
CA LEU A 559 -12.17 -3.72 -6.13
C LEU A 559 -10.66 -3.55 -5.88
N GLY A 560 -10.18 -3.80 -4.65
CA GLY A 560 -8.79 -3.55 -4.20
C GLY A 560 -7.72 -4.41 -4.88
N VAL A 561 -8.11 -5.35 -5.73
CA VAL A 561 -7.21 -6.15 -6.58
C VAL A 561 -6.62 -5.29 -7.71
N THR A 562 -7.35 -4.30 -8.20
CA THR A 562 -6.96 -3.43 -9.33
C THR A 562 -6.20 -2.17 -8.86
N GLU A 563 -5.30 -1.62 -9.68
CA GLU A 563 -4.55 -0.40 -9.29
C GLU A 563 -5.47 0.80 -9.00
N SER A 564 -6.46 1.06 -9.85
CA SER A 564 -7.48 2.10 -9.61
C SER A 564 -8.31 1.81 -8.35
N GLY A 565 -8.60 0.53 -8.08
CA GLY A 565 -9.30 0.12 -6.87
C GLY A 565 -8.47 0.28 -5.61
N ARG A 566 -7.15 0.07 -5.66
CA ARG A 566 -6.23 0.35 -4.54
C ARG A 566 -6.18 1.82 -4.19
N LEU A 567 -6.23 2.69 -5.19
CA LEU A 567 -6.33 4.15 -4.98
C LEU A 567 -7.68 4.52 -4.35
N ALA A 568 -8.80 4.00 -4.87
CA ALA A 568 -10.12 4.21 -4.26
C ALA A 568 -10.21 3.65 -2.81
N SER A 569 -9.56 2.52 -2.53
CA SER A 569 -9.42 1.96 -1.18
C SER A 569 -8.55 2.79 -0.23
N LEU A 570 -7.89 3.86 -0.70
CA LEU A 570 -7.21 4.87 0.12
C LEU A 570 -8.01 6.18 0.25
N GLU A 571 -9.07 6.36 -0.55
CA GLU A 571 -10.00 7.51 -0.45
C GLU A 571 -11.18 7.22 0.50
N GLY A 572 -11.57 5.95 0.62
CA GLY A 572 -12.61 5.47 1.56
C GLY A 572 -12.11 5.23 2.99
N SER A 573 -12.93 4.57 3.82
CA SER A 573 -12.58 4.21 5.21
C SER A 573 -12.64 2.70 5.45
N LEU A 574 -11.75 2.18 6.30
CA LEU A 574 -11.77 0.78 6.77
C LEU A 574 -13.13 0.34 7.37
N PHE A 575 -13.90 1.31 7.87
CA PHE A 575 -15.22 1.11 8.48
C PHE A 575 -16.39 1.48 7.55
N GLU A 576 -16.16 1.94 6.32
CA GLU A 576 -17.18 2.50 5.41
C GLU A 576 -18.38 1.57 5.19
N GLY A 577 -18.14 0.26 4.99
CA GLY A 577 -19.22 -0.72 4.86
C GLY A 577 -20.09 -0.86 6.13
N LEU A 578 -19.50 -0.70 7.31
CA LEU A 578 -20.20 -0.73 8.60
C LEU A 578 -20.94 0.58 8.86
N LEU A 579 -20.32 1.72 8.55
CA LEU A 579 -20.95 3.06 8.58
C LEU A 579 -22.19 3.09 7.68
N GLY A 580 -22.10 2.60 6.45
CA GLY A 580 -23.24 2.50 5.52
C GLY A 580 -24.35 1.56 5.97
N LEU A 581 -24.08 0.62 6.89
CA LEU A 581 -25.09 -0.27 7.49
C LEU A 581 -25.68 0.31 8.79
N LEU A 582 -24.91 1.05 9.58
CA LEU A 582 -25.38 1.86 10.71
C LEU A 582 -26.29 3.00 10.22
N GLU A 583 -25.92 3.67 9.12
CA GLU A 583 -26.71 4.74 8.51
C GLU A 583 -28.09 4.25 8.05
N ARG A 584 -28.15 3.08 7.40
CA ARG A 584 -29.43 2.46 7.02
C ARG A 584 -30.30 2.17 8.24
N LEU A 585 -29.73 1.61 9.31
CA LEU A 585 -30.44 1.38 10.57
C LEU A 585 -30.96 2.71 11.17
N ARG A 586 -30.13 3.76 11.17
CA ARG A 586 -30.47 5.11 11.64
C ARG A 586 -31.65 5.70 10.86
N GLY A 587 -31.61 5.64 9.53
CA GLY A 587 -32.67 6.11 8.65
C GLY A 587 -33.98 5.34 8.82
N ASP A 588 -33.92 3.99 8.84
CA ASP A 588 -35.08 3.11 9.05
C ASP A 588 -35.78 3.40 10.38
N MET A 589 -35.01 3.62 11.44
CA MET A 589 -35.52 3.93 12.78
C MET A 589 -36.14 5.34 12.84
N LEU A 590 -35.45 6.35 12.31
CA LEU A 590 -35.95 7.72 12.30
C LEU A 590 -37.24 7.84 11.48
N GLY A 591 -37.33 7.15 10.33
CA GLY A 591 -38.54 7.08 9.53
C GLY A 591 -39.74 6.52 10.30
N ARG A 592 -39.56 5.40 11.01
CA ARG A 592 -40.60 4.76 11.84
C ARG A 592 -41.03 5.61 13.03
N LEU A 593 -40.08 6.33 13.63
CA LEU A 593 -40.30 7.29 14.72
C LEU A 593 -41.20 8.45 14.26
N LEU A 594 -40.85 9.08 13.13
CA LEU A 594 -41.61 10.20 12.57
C LEU A 594 -42.97 9.78 12.03
N GLU A 595 -43.10 8.57 11.48
CA GLU A 595 -44.41 8.00 11.15
C GLU A 595 -45.32 7.86 12.39
N ALA A 596 -44.77 7.50 13.56
CA ALA A 596 -45.57 7.39 14.78
C ALA A 596 -46.11 8.77 15.20
N VAL A 597 -45.26 9.80 15.19
CA VAL A 597 -45.68 11.20 15.42
C VAL A 597 -46.76 11.61 14.41
N MET A 598 -46.53 11.37 13.11
CA MET A 598 -47.47 11.75 12.05
C MET A 598 -48.83 11.04 12.18
N ARG A 599 -48.87 9.78 12.61
CA ARG A 599 -50.15 9.06 12.83
C ARG A 599 -51.00 9.73 13.92
N ASP A 600 -50.40 10.12 15.05
CA ASP A 600 -51.16 10.80 16.12
C ASP A 600 -51.49 12.26 15.77
N VAL A 601 -50.57 12.99 15.12
CA VAL A 601 -50.81 14.31 14.53
C VAL A 601 -52.02 14.29 13.59
N GLN A 602 -52.06 13.38 12.62
CA GLN A 602 -53.15 13.24 11.64
C GLN A 602 -54.50 12.92 12.32
N LYS A 603 -54.46 12.03 13.32
CA LYS A 603 -55.63 11.67 14.15
C LYS A 603 -56.18 12.84 14.96
N LYS A 604 -55.31 13.74 15.43
CA LYS A 604 -55.71 15.00 16.11
C LYS A 604 -56.15 16.09 15.14
N ALA A 605 -55.63 16.10 13.92
CA ALA A 605 -55.96 17.06 12.87
C ALA A 605 -57.32 16.81 12.17
N GLN A 606 -57.89 15.60 12.29
CA GLN A 606 -59.12 15.21 11.57
C GLN A 606 -60.28 16.22 11.67
N PRO A 607 -60.58 16.88 12.82
CA PRO A 607 -61.62 17.89 12.91
C PRO A 607 -61.28 19.15 12.10
N TYR A 608 -60.04 19.63 12.18
CA TYR A 608 -59.54 20.83 11.48
C TYR A 608 -59.51 20.66 9.95
N CYS A 609 -59.20 19.45 9.48
CA CYS A 609 -59.29 19.08 8.05
C CYS A 609 -60.72 19.18 7.49
N ARG A 610 -61.73 19.32 8.37
CA ARG A 610 -63.17 19.40 8.05
C ARG A 610 -63.84 20.66 8.64
N ASP A 611 -63.07 21.68 8.98
CA ASP A 611 -63.60 22.95 9.47
C ASP A 611 -64.41 23.69 8.37
N ARG A 612 -65.25 24.64 8.76
CA ARG A 612 -66.21 25.32 7.88
C ARG A 612 -65.59 26.53 7.20
N TRP A 613 -64.51 26.30 6.45
CA TRP A 613 -63.70 27.30 5.74
C TRP A 613 -64.47 28.24 4.78
N LEU A 614 -65.70 27.88 4.38
CA LEU A 614 -66.62 28.71 3.59
C LEU A 614 -67.53 29.64 4.41
N SER A 615 -67.68 29.42 5.72
CA SER A 615 -68.62 30.16 6.58
C SER A 615 -67.95 30.89 7.74
N LEU A 616 -66.62 31.09 7.69
CA LEU A 616 -65.91 31.95 8.62
C LEU A 616 -66.20 33.43 8.26
N PRO A 617 -66.41 34.33 9.25
CA PRO A 617 -66.67 35.76 9.00
C PRO A 617 -65.41 36.45 8.45
N SER A 618 -65.55 37.63 7.82
CA SER A 618 -64.38 38.32 7.25
C SER A 618 -63.47 38.91 8.33
N GLN A 619 -62.23 39.25 7.98
CA GLN A 619 -61.33 39.97 8.89
C GLN A 619 -61.91 41.33 9.34
N CYS A 620 -62.79 41.95 8.55
CA CYS A 620 -63.43 43.21 8.92
C CYS A 620 -64.51 43.03 10.01
N ASP A 621 -65.03 41.81 10.18
CA ASP A 621 -66.07 41.47 11.16
C ASP A 621 -65.49 40.93 12.49
N GLN A 622 -64.16 40.73 12.57
CA GLN A 622 -63.47 40.14 13.72
C GLN A 622 -62.56 41.17 14.42
N ALA A 623 -62.82 41.44 15.70
CA ALA A 623 -62.02 42.39 16.48
C ALA A 623 -60.57 41.93 16.73
N THR A 624 -60.33 40.62 16.82
CA THR A 624 -59.01 40.00 16.94
C THR A 624 -59.03 38.58 16.37
N MET A 625 -58.04 38.25 15.53
CA MET A 625 -57.77 36.87 15.09
C MET A 625 -57.25 36.04 16.28
N SER A 626 -57.64 34.77 16.36
CA SER A 626 -57.08 33.78 17.30
C SER A 626 -56.94 32.41 16.64
N LEU A 627 -56.23 31.47 17.26
CA LEU A 627 -56.02 30.12 16.71
C LEU A 627 -57.36 29.37 16.57
N SER A 628 -57.63 28.79 15.40
CA SER A 628 -58.81 27.95 15.17
C SER A 628 -58.95 26.88 16.25
N SER A 629 -60.10 26.82 16.92
CA SER A 629 -60.30 25.92 18.07
C SER A 629 -60.16 24.44 17.73
N LEU A 630 -60.46 24.06 16.48
CA LEU A 630 -60.24 22.70 15.96
C LEU A 630 -58.76 22.38 15.66
N ALA A 631 -57.90 23.40 15.51
CA ALA A 631 -56.46 23.23 15.34
C ALA A 631 -55.72 23.03 16.68
N CYS A 632 -56.26 23.51 17.80
CA CYS A 632 -55.62 23.39 19.12
C CYS A 632 -55.16 21.95 19.48
N PRO A 633 -55.95 20.88 19.26
CA PRO A 633 -55.52 19.51 19.54
C PRO A 633 -54.33 19.04 18.69
N LEU A 634 -54.22 19.55 17.45
CA LEU A 634 -53.08 19.30 16.55
C LEU A 634 -51.84 20.06 17.03
N MET A 635 -51.95 21.36 17.29
CA MET A 635 -50.81 22.20 17.71
C MET A 635 -50.20 21.72 19.04
N LEU A 636 -51.04 21.37 20.01
CA LEU A 636 -50.59 20.81 21.30
C LEU A 636 -49.90 19.45 21.10
N CYS A 637 -50.51 18.55 20.33
CA CYS A 637 -49.94 17.24 20.05
C CYS A 637 -48.57 17.32 19.35
N LEU A 638 -48.42 18.24 18.39
CA LEU A 638 -47.15 18.46 17.69
C LEU A 638 -46.07 19.06 18.61
N ARG A 639 -46.43 20.08 19.41
CA ARG A 639 -45.54 20.68 20.43
C ARG A 639 -45.00 19.62 21.40
N ASP A 640 -45.89 18.77 21.91
CA ASP A 640 -45.55 17.79 22.95
C ASP A 640 -44.62 16.69 22.40
N HIS A 641 -44.85 16.23 21.16
CA HIS A 641 -43.91 15.32 20.48
C HIS A 641 -42.57 15.98 20.13
N LEU A 642 -42.56 17.24 19.66
CA LEU A 642 -41.31 17.96 19.38
C LEU A 642 -40.45 18.11 20.65
N LEU A 643 -41.07 18.46 21.78
CA LEU A 643 -40.39 18.53 23.07
C LEU A 643 -39.88 17.16 23.54
N GLN A 644 -40.69 16.10 23.42
CA GLN A 644 -40.29 14.73 23.75
C GLN A 644 -39.10 14.25 22.90
N LEU A 645 -39.12 14.51 21.59
CA LEU A 645 -38.02 14.17 20.68
C LEU A 645 -36.76 14.99 20.98
N GLN A 646 -36.90 16.29 21.28
CA GLN A 646 -35.78 17.15 21.68
C GLN A 646 -35.13 16.68 22.98
N GLN A 647 -35.91 16.15 23.92
CA GLN A 647 -35.40 15.57 25.17
C GLN A 647 -34.72 14.22 24.92
N MET A 648 -35.33 13.32 24.15
CA MET A 648 -34.84 11.94 23.98
C MET A 648 -33.74 11.74 22.94
N LEU A 649 -33.76 12.47 21.83
CA LEU A 649 -32.77 12.34 20.75
C LEU A 649 -31.58 13.26 20.95
N CYS A 650 -30.42 12.85 20.42
CA CYS A 650 -29.25 13.72 20.31
C CYS A 650 -29.46 14.88 19.31
N LEU A 651 -28.62 15.92 19.36
CA LEU A 651 -28.85 17.13 18.56
C LEU A 651 -28.89 16.88 17.03
N PRO A 652 -27.94 16.13 16.42
CA PRO A 652 -28.02 15.80 14.99
C PRO A 652 -29.29 15.02 14.60
N LEU A 653 -29.64 13.97 15.36
CA LEU A 653 -30.85 13.17 15.12
C LEU A 653 -32.12 14.00 15.24
N PHE A 654 -32.20 14.87 16.24
CA PHE A 654 -33.33 15.77 16.41
C PHE A 654 -33.43 16.77 15.25
N GLN A 655 -32.30 17.33 14.79
CA GLN A 655 -32.27 18.27 13.65
C GLN A 655 -32.77 17.62 12.36
N MET A 656 -32.30 16.41 12.03
CA MET A 656 -32.83 15.63 10.90
C MET A 656 -34.32 15.32 11.09
N GLY A 657 -34.69 14.91 12.30
CA GLY A 657 -36.05 14.49 12.66
C GLY A 657 -37.10 15.58 12.49
N TRP A 658 -36.88 16.78 13.03
CA TRP A 658 -37.88 17.85 12.92
C TRP A 658 -38.01 18.41 11.50
N GLN A 659 -36.94 18.36 10.69
CA GLN A 659 -36.96 18.85 9.30
C GLN A 659 -37.79 17.94 8.39
N ASP A 660 -37.59 16.62 8.46
CA ASP A 660 -38.43 15.64 7.77
C ASP A 660 -39.88 15.69 8.29
N LEU A 661 -40.09 15.81 9.60
CA LEU A 661 -41.43 16.03 10.18
C LEU A 661 -42.12 17.27 9.61
N ALA A 662 -41.39 18.38 9.42
CA ALA A 662 -41.93 19.60 8.83
C ALA A 662 -42.34 19.41 7.35
N GLU A 663 -41.54 18.72 6.52
CA GLU A 663 -41.93 18.44 5.12
C GLU A 663 -43.11 17.46 5.05
N ARG A 664 -43.19 16.46 5.93
CA ARG A 664 -44.36 15.56 6.06
C ARG A 664 -45.63 16.31 6.48
N LEU A 665 -45.51 17.27 7.41
CA LEU A 665 -46.61 18.13 7.83
C LEU A 665 -47.06 19.10 6.73
N ASP A 666 -46.12 19.69 6.00
CA ASP A 666 -46.38 20.58 4.85
C ASP A 666 -47.22 19.87 3.79
N LEU A 667 -46.78 18.68 3.35
CA LEU A 667 -47.52 17.86 2.40
C LEU A 667 -48.90 17.44 2.93
N PHE A 668 -48.99 17.01 4.20
CA PHE A 668 -50.26 16.63 4.82
C PHE A 668 -51.26 17.79 4.89
N LEU A 669 -50.84 18.97 5.36
CA LEU A 669 -51.72 20.13 5.49
C LEU A 669 -52.13 20.67 4.12
N TYR A 670 -51.20 20.68 3.15
CA TYR A 670 -51.49 21.05 1.76
C TYR A 670 -52.54 20.11 1.14
N GLN A 671 -52.40 18.79 1.29
CA GLN A 671 -53.33 17.83 0.69
C GLN A 671 -54.66 17.72 1.45
N ASN A 672 -54.63 17.61 2.79
CA ASN A 672 -55.80 17.25 3.60
C ASN A 672 -56.52 18.42 4.26
N VAL A 673 -55.92 19.61 4.33
CA VAL A 673 -56.62 20.85 4.74
C VAL A 673 -56.87 21.75 3.54
N ILE A 674 -55.85 22.05 2.74
CA ILE A 674 -55.96 23.03 1.65
C ILE A 674 -56.71 22.45 0.44
N LEU A 675 -56.13 21.47 -0.28
CA LEU A 675 -56.72 20.95 -1.52
C LEU A 675 -58.07 20.24 -1.30
N TYR A 676 -58.38 19.82 -0.07
CA TYR A 676 -59.65 19.17 0.28
C TYR A 676 -60.82 20.16 0.51
N ASN A 677 -60.53 21.43 0.79
CA ASN A 677 -61.54 22.43 1.19
C ASN A 677 -61.65 23.59 0.19
N HIS A 678 -62.77 24.32 0.27
CA HIS A 678 -62.94 25.60 -0.40
C HIS A 678 -62.95 26.73 0.65
N PHE A 679 -62.47 27.91 0.28
CA PHE A 679 -62.23 29.02 1.19
C PHE A 679 -63.01 30.26 0.77
N ASN A 680 -63.60 30.95 1.76
CA ASN A 680 -64.00 32.34 1.61
C ASN A 680 -62.84 33.28 2.05
N GLU A 681 -63.10 34.60 2.11
CA GLU A 681 -62.08 35.57 2.50
C GLU A 681 -61.54 35.36 3.91
N GLY A 682 -62.43 35.28 4.90
CA GLY A 682 -62.10 35.00 6.30
C GLY A 682 -61.43 33.64 6.50
N GLY A 683 -61.83 32.61 5.75
CA GLY A 683 -61.25 31.27 5.85
C GLY A 683 -59.80 31.19 5.39
N ALA A 684 -59.45 31.84 4.28
CA ALA A 684 -58.04 31.91 3.87
C ALA A 684 -57.20 32.75 4.85
N ALA A 685 -57.75 33.85 5.35
CA ALA A 685 -57.12 34.67 6.37
C ALA A 685 -56.89 33.92 7.69
N GLN A 686 -57.87 33.11 8.13
CA GLN A 686 -57.76 32.25 9.31
C GLN A 686 -56.71 31.16 9.11
N LEU A 687 -56.69 30.50 7.94
CA LEU A 687 -55.64 29.53 7.60
C LEU A 687 -54.26 30.19 7.64
N GLN A 688 -54.09 31.36 7.03
CA GLN A 688 -52.84 32.10 7.05
C GLN A 688 -52.43 32.49 8.48
N PHE A 689 -53.38 32.85 9.35
CA PHE A 689 -53.12 33.14 10.77
C PHE A 689 -52.70 31.88 11.53
N ASP A 690 -53.41 30.77 11.39
CA ASP A 690 -53.10 29.49 12.03
C ASP A 690 -51.69 29.02 11.66
N MET A 691 -51.31 29.14 10.38
CA MET A 691 -49.98 28.76 9.91
C MET A 691 -48.87 29.72 10.36
N THR A 692 -49.02 31.03 10.09
CA THR A 692 -47.95 32.01 10.30
C THR A 692 -47.78 32.46 11.75
N ARG A 693 -48.85 32.39 12.57
CA ARG A 693 -48.82 32.84 13.99
C ARG A 693 -48.81 31.70 14.99
N ASN A 694 -49.07 30.46 14.57
CA ASN A 694 -49.11 29.31 15.49
C ASN A 694 -48.24 28.14 14.99
N LEU A 695 -48.49 27.55 13.81
CA LEU A 695 -47.76 26.37 13.35
C LEU A 695 -46.25 26.63 13.16
N PHE A 696 -45.89 27.59 12.30
CA PHE A 696 -44.47 27.82 12.00
C PHE A 696 -43.69 28.25 13.25
N PRO A 697 -44.22 29.13 14.13
CA PRO A 697 -43.59 29.45 15.42
C PRO A 697 -43.25 28.27 16.34
N LEU A 698 -43.95 27.12 16.28
CA LEU A 698 -43.57 25.92 17.05
C LEU A 698 -42.14 25.44 16.72
N PHE A 699 -41.70 25.63 15.48
CA PHE A 699 -40.35 25.29 15.01
C PHE A 699 -39.36 26.45 15.13
N GLY A 700 -39.82 27.63 15.58
CA GLY A 700 -38.99 28.83 15.77
C GLY A 700 -37.94 28.69 16.88
N HIS A 701 -38.11 27.73 17.79
CA HIS A 701 -37.09 27.32 18.76
C HIS A 701 -35.90 26.57 18.12
N TYR A 702 -36.07 26.05 16.90
CA TYR A 702 -35.12 25.14 16.25
C TYR A 702 -34.50 25.73 14.98
N CYS A 703 -35.13 26.74 14.36
CA CYS A 703 -34.56 27.47 13.24
C CYS A 703 -35.09 28.91 13.13
N LYS A 704 -34.33 29.78 12.47
CA LYS A 704 -34.64 31.22 12.35
C LYS A 704 -35.77 31.56 11.35
N ARG A 705 -36.16 30.62 10.50
CA ARG A 705 -37.16 30.77 9.42
C ARG A 705 -37.93 29.46 9.18
N PRO A 706 -38.75 29.03 10.16
CA PRO A 706 -39.46 27.75 10.09
C PRO A 706 -40.40 27.64 8.88
N GLU A 707 -40.96 28.76 8.42
CA GLU A 707 -41.84 28.83 7.25
C GLU A 707 -41.18 28.33 5.96
N ASN A 708 -39.85 28.25 5.89
CA ASN A 708 -39.13 27.74 4.71
C ASN A 708 -39.12 26.21 4.60
N PHE A 709 -39.53 25.48 5.65
CA PHE A 709 -39.76 24.04 5.61
C PHE A 709 -41.21 23.69 5.23
N PHE A 710 -42.12 24.67 5.30
CA PHE A 710 -43.54 24.54 4.96
C PHE A 710 -43.85 25.17 3.59
N LYS A 711 -43.15 24.73 2.54
CA LYS A 711 -43.14 25.39 1.22
C LYS A 711 -44.51 25.38 0.54
N HIS A 712 -45.17 24.22 0.47
CA HIS A 712 -46.44 24.09 -0.24
C HIS A 712 -47.57 24.84 0.49
N VAL A 713 -47.62 24.75 1.83
CA VAL A 713 -48.59 25.47 2.68
C VAL A 713 -48.34 26.98 2.65
N LYS A 714 -47.09 27.44 2.75
CA LYS A 714 -46.73 28.87 2.70
C LYS A 714 -47.13 29.50 1.38
N GLU A 715 -46.76 28.88 0.26
CA GLU A 715 -47.09 29.38 -1.08
C GLU A 715 -48.60 29.29 -1.35
N ALA A 716 -49.28 28.24 -0.90
CA ALA A 716 -50.73 28.14 -1.01
C ALA A 716 -51.46 29.21 -0.19
N CYS A 717 -50.98 29.55 1.01
CA CYS A 717 -51.51 30.67 1.78
C CYS A 717 -51.32 32.02 1.08
N VAL A 718 -50.21 32.23 0.36
CA VAL A 718 -50.02 33.43 -0.48
C VAL A 718 -51.08 33.48 -1.59
N ILE A 719 -51.25 32.40 -2.35
CA ILE A 719 -52.23 32.34 -3.45
C ILE A 719 -53.67 32.52 -2.95
N LEU A 720 -54.07 31.85 -1.86
CA LEU A 720 -55.43 31.94 -1.31
C LEU A 720 -55.76 33.32 -0.71
N CYS A 721 -54.75 34.10 -0.32
CA CYS A 721 -54.92 35.44 0.26
C CYS A 721 -54.71 36.59 -0.75
N LEU A 722 -54.62 36.30 -2.05
CA LEU A 722 -54.56 37.34 -3.09
C LEU A 722 -55.84 38.20 -3.11
N ASN A 723 -55.71 39.47 -3.48
CA ASN A 723 -56.84 40.32 -3.80
C ASN A 723 -57.50 39.86 -5.11
N VAL A 724 -58.82 40.03 -5.26
CA VAL A 724 -59.61 39.54 -6.41
C VAL A 724 -59.00 39.94 -7.77
N GLY A 725 -58.54 41.19 -7.91
CA GLY A 725 -57.88 41.67 -9.12
C GLY A 725 -56.55 40.96 -9.41
N SER A 726 -55.70 40.81 -8.39
CA SER A 726 -54.41 40.10 -8.50
C SER A 726 -54.61 38.63 -8.85
N ALA A 727 -55.61 37.97 -8.26
CA ALA A 727 -55.96 36.58 -8.54
C ALA A 727 -56.44 36.37 -9.98
N LEU A 728 -57.27 37.28 -10.51
CA LEU A 728 -57.74 37.24 -11.90
C LEU A 728 -56.58 37.48 -12.90
N LEU A 729 -55.75 38.50 -12.65
CA LEU A 729 -54.56 38.77 -13.48
C LEU A 729 -53.61 37.57 -13.51
N LEU A 730 -53.32 36.97 -12.35
CA LEU A 730 -52.49 35.77 -12.27
C LEU A 730 -53.10 34.60 -13.03
N ARG A 731 -54.41 34.37 -12.90
CA ARG A 731 -55.13 33.30 -13.61
C ARG A 731 -55.04 33.45 -15.12
N ASP A 732 -55.14 34.68 -15.63
CA ASP A 732 -55.12 34.94 -17.05
C ASP A 732 -53.69 34.84 -17.62
N VAL A 733 -52.66 35.28 -16.87
CA VAL A 733 -51.24 35.01 -17.18
C VAL A 733 -50.95 33.51 -17.23
N LEU A 734 -51.40 32.73 -16.23
CA LEU A 734 -51.26 31.27 -16.16
C LEU A 734 -51.98 30.52 -17.30
N ARG A 735 -52.97 31.14 -17.95
CA ARG A 735 -53.72 30.57 -19.09
C ARG A 735 -53.18 31.01 -20.46
N GLN A 736 -52.45 32.12 -20.54
CA GLN A 736 -52.05 32.75 -21.81
C GLN A 736 -50.54 32.65 -22.10
N GLN A 737 -49.68 32.57 -21.09
CA GLN A 737 -48.22 32.51 -21.31
C GLN A 737 -47.68 31.07 -21.32
N PRO A 738 -46.72 30.74 -22.21
CA PRO A 738 -46.10 29.41 -22.27
C PRO A 738 -45.13 29.14 -21.11
N SER A 739 -44.70 30.16 -20.37
CA SER A 739 -43.75 30.05 -19.27
C SER A 739 -44.10 31.02 -18.11
N PRO A 740 -45.21 30.80 -17.38
CA PRO A 740 -45.71 31.75 -16.38
C PRO A 740 -44.90 31.79 -15.07
N THR A 741 -43.72 31.15 -15.01
CA THR A 741 -42.89 31.02 -13.80
C THR A 741 -42.34 32.36 -13.29
N SER A 742 -42.13 33.38 -14.14
CA SER A 742 -41.71 34.71 -13.66
C SER A 742 -42.76 35.33 -12.73
N ALA A 743 -44.03 35.30 -13.13
CA ALA A 743 -45.14 35.85 -12.35
C ALA A 743 -45.38 35.08 -11.03
N LEU A 744 -45.02 33.80 -10.97
CA LEU A 744 -45.04 33.02 -9.73
C LEU A 744 -43.88 33.42 -8.80
N ASN A 745 -42.66 33.52 -9.33
CA ASN A 745 -41.47 33.96 -8.58
C ASN A 745 -41.66 35.38 -8.00
N GLU A 746 -42.27 36.30 -8.76
CA GLU A 746 -42.60 37.67 -8.32
C GLU A 746 -43.58 37.69 -7.13
N LEU A 747 -44.47 36.70 -7.02
CA LEU A 747 -45.35 36.50 -5.87
C LEU A 747 -44.70 35.67 -4.74
N GLY A 748 -43.45 35.25 -4.90
CA GLY A 748 -42.73 34.42 -3.93
C GLY A 748 -43.11 32.93 -3.96
N VAL A 749 -43.67 32.46 -5.08
CA VAL A 749 -44.11 31.07 -5.31
C VAL A 749 -43.07 30.35 -6.18
N TYR A 750 -42.33 29.41 -5.59
CA TYR A 750 -41.18 28.74 -6.20
C TYR A 750 -41.30 27.21 -6.22
N ARG A 751 -42.21 26.62 -5.43
CA ARG A 751 -42.38 25.16 -5.27
C ARG A 751 -43.66 24.64 -5.94
N LEU A 752 -44.75 25.40 -5.93
CA LEU A 752 -46.01 25.00 -6.56
C LEU A 752 -45.94 25.09 -8.10
N ALA A 753 -46.48 24.10 -8.80
CA ALA A 753 -46.54 24.14 -10.26
C ALA A 753 -47.67 25.08 -10.75
N PRO A 754 -47.60 25.61 -11.99
CA PRO A 754 -48.65 26.45 -12.57
C PRO A 754 -50.06 25.82 -12.54
N CYS A 755 -50.15 24.49 -12.67
CA CYS A 755 -51.41 23.75 -12.54
C CYS A 755 -51.95 23.74 -11.10
N ASP A 756 -51.08 23.61 -10.10
CA ASP A 756 -51.44 23.63 -8.68
C ASP A 756 -51.99 25.00 -8.29
N VAL A 757 -51.33 26.07 -8.77
CA VAL A 757 -51.79 27.44 -8.57
C VAL A 757 -53.15 27.67 -9.21
N LEU A 758 -53.40 27.16 -10.43
CA LEU A 758 -54.73 27.19 -11.04
C LEU A 758 -55.78 26.41 -10.23
N ILE A 759 -55.42 25.29 -9.58
CA ILE A 759 -56.32 24.56 -8.67
C ILE A 759 -56.65 25.43 -7.45
N LEU A 760 -55.64 25.97 -6.77
CA LEU A 760 -55.79 26.83 -5.59
C LEU A 760 -56.66 28.07 -5.87
N LEU A 761 -56.49 28.69 -7.04
CA LEU A 761 -57.32 29.81 -7.49
C LEU A 761 -58.82 29.43 -7.61
N ASN A 762 -59.13 28.18 -7.95
CA ASN A 762 -60.51 27.69 -8.06
C ASN A 762 -61.16 27.28 -6.71
N LEU A 763 -60.35 27.05 -5.66
CA LEU A 763 -60.85 26.74 -4.30
C LEU A 763 -61.46 27.99 -3.61
N ARG A 764 -61.21 29.19 -4.14
CA ARG A 764 -61.71 30.46 -3.61
C ARG A 764 -63.11 30.75 -4.13
N ALA A 765 -64.10 30.58 -3.27
CA ALA A 765 -65.51 30.60 -3.66
C ALA A 765 -66.05 31.98 -4.09
N SER A 766 -65.35 33.07 -3.78
CA SER A 766 -65.76 34.45 -4.07
C SER A 766 -65.19 35.03 -5.37
N TRP A 767 -64.39 34.29 -6.14
CA TRP A 767 -63.77 34.81 -7.37
C TRP A 767 -64.58 34.42 -8.62
N PRO A 768 -64.89 35.38 -9.52
CA PRO A 768 -65.79 35.15 -10.64
C PRO A 768 -65.15 34.34 -11.78
N GLY A 769 -65.98 33.53 -12.45
CA GLY A 769 -65.59 32.73 -13.61
C GLY A 769 -65.08 31.33 -13.27
N LYS A 770 -65.89 30.56 -12.52
CA LYS A 770 -65.94 29.10 -12.67
C LYS A 770 -66.46 28.74 -14.06
#